data_AF-A0A2D4QG35-F1
#
_entry.id   AF-A0A2D4QG35-F1
#
_cell.length_a   1.000
_cell.length_b   1.000
_cell.length_c   1.000
_cell.angle_alpha   90.00
_cell.angle_beta   90.00
_cell.angle_gamma   90.00
#
_symmetry.space_group_name_H-M   'P 1'
#
loop_
_entity.id
_entity.type
_entity.pdbx_description
1 polymer ?
#
loop_
_entity_poly.entity_id
_entity_poly.type
_entity_poly.pdbx_seq_one_letter_code
_entity_poly.pdbx_strand_id
1 'polypeptide(L)'
;MEDHDKLRRMLLDETNQKTSSGWTPWKMTAVGMAGALGLLVIALVLDSTRSRTIVAPEEATEVVDLLGPSRLDQDETATGGIMDPNIGLDLPAGGWVQIADSSGNLSQQYRCEHLDPDPPEYPAHWIDMIRPQVELYLSNDRLLTITGDRAVAYAPSRALETGRINGDVRIKLYEPVDGRIADPTLHAPSLEMRTTRAEFDNFLGKIVCDDRIDLVTETETMVGHDLEVLLNSRADRIEYLSMQRLDYLLIQPEDEAVALRPDPTWPPRRHRPDAPAPRRILPASIDVQSPPDTSDAIFYTLTLNENIRILQGGIRDGKVVTGDDLHVTFSLESDAFEGQARQIHDEPIPMARAMPWPVRLTWMTLASTGNAPVPGPDDILLTCDGPVTMVPVEDLQDRLASPDETRAELVGSPVFILDSAELTEITCGRVLYHALDDRFDLHADQQQDVIIKDNRLRARGSHMWISRQHGEGGFTDAGIVSMLAKAQDSPETEPSIAPADPTAANQPISVAQAQPAAPGSELDITWTGGVDLAFEPSGSSDQPVLQQIVFNGDVDVQSVDGVISCQQLKMRFEKNDVGKAVPARMTAVQKVMARNDDQTIWADDLDVTFAQAPESESAEAADDVDAESLIGSDTRVQDVFANGDVQVLLADGARAFADRLVADAAQETVELTGEDVVIARDDMLIDHGRSVTLRRKEGTAYWEGPGQARLLTSPLDLQSESRIERPKIAPRRRGDPPSVTMRARWNESMNYDSNFNEGAGEIKLTGDVSVIAEPKPGERNQLDGRTLILQFTNVPSEPGTGSTRPDAGTPFDSQESGRVLEQLIARGDARLEQRAWDTPGRTGEPRIFYVAAKHLTWNDLSEQAEVVGDGELVIRDPDGDGDEDDRKDRGLFKGPGTSRFVWTRRLDMTRDADGGFDLSMEGAVEGIYRGSTKQDIASITAERIEARTRPTGEPRTQPQPNPNDGVLDLGGDMDIDRLMARGQVYIATPRRRVDCDLFDYDVGTGLAKVGAADGRTVSILTEGSPTPVRAGSVLWNMDPAIDTITITEARGGAINP
;
A
#
# COMPACT_ATOMS: atom_id res chain seq x y z
N MET A 1 -0.54 2.91 -46.44
CA MET A 1 -0.84 1.55 -45.94
C MET A 1 0.40 0.67 -46.08
N GLU A 2 1.56 1.17 -45.63
CA GLU A 2 2.87 0.52 -45.85
C GLU A 2 3.88 0.78 -44.70
N ASP A 3 3.51 1.59 -43.69
CA ASP A 3 4.36 1.92 -42.52
C ASP A 3 4.06 1.08 -41.26
N HIS A 4 2.89 0.44 -41.16
CA HIS A 4 2.54 -0.38 -40.00
C HIS A 4 3.34 -1.69 -39.91
N ASP A 5 3.87 -2.18 -41.03
CA ASP A 5 4.66 -3.42 -41.09
C ASP A 5 6.13 -3.23 -40.67
N LYS A 6 6.61 -1.97 -40.60
CA LYS A 6 7.96 -1.67 -40.09
C LYS A 6 8.03 -1.65 -38.57
N LEU A 7 7.02 -1.08 -37.91
CA LEU A 7 6.94 -1.09 -36.44
C LEU A 7 6.77 -2.50 -35.86
N ARG A 8 6.16 -3.44 -36.61
CA ARG A 8 6.03 -4.85 -36.20
C ARG A 8 7.30 -5.69 -36.31
N ARG A 9 8.38 -5.20 -36.94
CA ARG A 9 9.65 -5.94 -37.11
C ARG A 9 10.81 -5.40 -36.27
N MET A 10 10.61 -4.37 -35.46
CA MET A 10 11.62 -3.86 -34.51
C MET A 10 11.43 -4.34 -33.06
N LEU A 11 10.37 -5.11 -32.78
CA LEU A 11 10.09 -5.72 -31.47
C LEU A 11 10.48 -7.21 -31.39
N LEU A 12 11.23 -7.72 -32.37
CA LEU A 12 11.67 -9.12 -32.46
C LEU A 12 13.12 -9.18 -32.92
N ASP A 13 14.06 -8.91 -32.01
CA ASP A 13 15.47 -9.31 -32.19
C ASP A 13 16.08 -9.70 -30.83
N GLU A 14 15.73 -10.92 -30.37
CA GLU A 14 16.45 -11.59 -29.29
C GLU A 14 17.83 -12.06 -29.77
N THR A 15 18.90 -11.31 -29.51
CA THR A 15 20.25 -11.91 -29.51
C THR A 15 21.26 -11.17 -28.60
N ASN A 16 21.11 -11.26 -27.27
CA ASN A 16 22.28 -11.36 -26.38
C ASN A 16 22.00 -11.96 -24.99
N GLN A 17 21.44 -13.17 -24.93
CA GLN A 17 21.45 -13.94 -23.69
C GLN A 17 22.89 -14.33 -23.32
N LYS A 18 23.48 -13.60 -22.37
CA LYS A 18 24.61 -14.11 -21.59
C LYS A 18 24.05 -14.74 -20.31
N THR A 19 23.95 -16.07 -20.33
CA THR A 19 23.57 -16.88 -19.17
C THR A 19 24.59 -16.75 -18.04
N SER A 20 24.24 -16.03 -16.98
CA SER A 20 24.88 -16.16 -15.67
C SER A 20 23.93 -16.94 -14.74
N SER A 21 24.04 -18.27 -14.76
CA SER A 21 23.34 -19.12 -13.80
C SER A 21 23.95 -18.96 -12.41
N GLY A 22 23.25 -18.23 -11.55
CA GLY A 22 23.50 -18.17 -10.12
C GLY A 22 22.18 -17.99 -9.40
N TRP A 23 21.76 -18.98 -8.61
CA TRP A 23 20.70 -18.79 -7.63
C TRP A 23 21.26 -17.94 -6.49
N THR A 24 20.72 -16.73 -6.31
CA THR A 24 20.95 -15.86 -5.15
C THR A 24 19.60 -15.41 -4.56
N PRO A 25 19.42 -15.42 -3.22
CA PRO A 25 18.09 -15.45 -2.61
C PRO A 25 17.55 -14.06 -2.18
N TRP A 26 17.70 -13.02 -3.00
CA TRP A 26 17.37 -11.63 -2.63
C TRP A 26 16.07 -11.13 -3.28
N LYS A 27 14.91 -11.50 -2.73
CA LYS A 27 13.58 -10.92 -3.07
C LYS A 27 12.59 -11.06 -1.90
N MET A 28 12.65 -10.18 -0.88
CA MET A 28 11.68 -10.19 0.24
C MET A 28 11.49 -8.80 0.88
N THR A 29 11.16 -7.75 0.11
CA THR A 29 11.05 -6.40 0.71
C THR A 29 10.00 -5.42 0.14
N ALA A 30 9.07 -5.80 -0.76
CA ALA A 30 7.82 -5.03 -0.95
C ALA A 30 6.56 -5.92 -1.03
N VAL A 31 6.64 -7.10 -0.40
CA VAL A 31 5.60 -8.15 -0.34
C VAL A 31 4.38 -7.74 0.52
N GLY A 32 4.22 -6.44 0.82
CA GLY A 32 3.14 -5.80 1.60
C GLY A 32 1.72 -5.95 1.04
N MET A 33 1.55 -6.61 -0.10
CA MET A 33 0.27 -7.15 -0.58
C MET A 33 0.44 -8.54 -1.16
N ALA A 34 1.54 -8.79 -1.87
CA ALA A 34 1.88 -10.12 -2.40
C ALA A 34 1.99 -11.23 -1.33
N GLY A 35 2.13 -10.89 -0.03
CA GLY A 35 2.10 -11.86 1.06
C GLY A 35 0.72 -12.48 1.28
N ALA A 36 -0.36 -11.69 1.16
CA ALA A 36 -1.74 -12.15 1.27
C ALA A 36 -2.37 -12.48 -0.09
N LEU A 37 -1.98 -11.77 -1.15
CA LEU A 37 -2.38 -12.09 -2.53
C LEU A 37 -1.69 -13.36 -3.03
N GLY A 38 -0.47 -13.65 -2.57
CA GLY A 38 0.20 -14.89 -2.93
C GLY A 38 -0.54 -16.13 -2.47
N LEU A 39 -1.38 -16.06 -1.44
CA LEU A 39 -1.88 -17.23 -0.68
C LEU A 39 -2.65 -18.29 -1.46
N LEU A 40 -2.99 -18.04 -2.72
CA LEU A 40 -3.58 -19.02 -3.62
C LEU A 40 -2.53 -19.81 -4.47
N VAL A 41 -1.28 -19.32 -4.56
CA VAL A 41 -0.24 -19.77 -5.51
C VAL A 41 0.80 -20.74 -4.93
N ILE A 42 1.45 -20.44 -3.78
CA ILE A 42 2.37 -21.37 -3.09
C ILE A 42 1.60 -22.42 -2.24
N ALA A 43 0.37 -22.75 -2.61
CA ALA A 43 -0.25 -24.02 -2.20
C ALA A 43 0.33 -25.21 -3.01
N LEU A 44 1.18 -24.88 -3.99
CA LEU A 44 1.70 -25.78 -5.02
C LEU A 44 3.23 -25.68 -5.23
N VAL A 45 3.96 -24.76 -4.56
CA VAL A 45 5.36 -24.46 -4.92
C VAL A 45 6.29 -24.12 -3.72
N LEU A 46 6.92 -25.18 -3.18
CA LEU A 46 8.25 -25.24 -2.52
C LEU A 46 8.40 -25.37 -0.98
N ASP A 47 9.22 -26.37 -0.66
CA ASP A 47 9.94 -26.64 0.59
C ASP A 47 11.45 -26.32 0.38
N SER A 48 12.09 -25.62 1.33
CA SER A 48 13.46 -25.91 1.85
C SER A 48 14.10 -24.76 2.66
N THR A 49 13.95 -24.85 3.98
CA THR A 49 14.92 -24.54 5.07
C THR A 49 16.04 -23.47 4.93
N ARG A 50 16.07 -22.49 5.86
CA ARG A 50 17.25 -21.70 6.30
C ARG A 50 17.85 -22.22 7.62
N SER A 51 19.04 -21.75 8.05
CA SER A 51 19.51 -21.80 9.46
C SER A 51 20.61 -20.77 9.79
N ARG A 52 20.52 -20.20 11.01
CA ARG A 52 21.22 -19.04 11.65
C ARG A 52 22.74 -19.14 11.84
N THR A 53 23.37 -18.01 12.21
CA THR A 53 23.78 -17.62 13.61
C THR A 53 24.48 -16.23 13.55
N ILE A 54 24.40 -15.29 14.51
CA ILE A 54 25.31 -15.13 15.68
C ILE A 54 24.90 -13.92 16.60
N VAL A 55 24.73 -14.21 17.90
CA VAL A 55 25.15 -13.52 19.16
C VAL A 55 25.42 -11.98 19.21
N ALA A 56 24.55 -11.24 19.93
CA ALA A 56 24.72 -10.44 21.19
C ALA A 56 26.11 -9.89 21.68
N PRO A 57 26.22 -9.09 22.78
CA PRO A 57 25.42 -7.94 23.30
C PRO A 57 26.32 -6.73 23.79
N GLU A 58 25.75 -5.68 24.41
CA GLU A 58 26.13 -5.06 25.73
C GLU A 58 25.69 -3.58 25.87
N GLU A 59 25.39 -3.13 27.10
CA GLU A 59 25.12 -1.73 27.44
C GLU A 59 25.53 -1.36 28.90
N ALA A 60 25.66 -0.05 29.16
CA ALA A 60 25.40 0.67 30.43
C ALA A 60 26.55 1.00 31.46
N THR A 61 27.01 2.27 31.38
CA THR A 61 27.09 3.33 32.44
C THR A 61 27.78 3.16 33.82
N GLU A 62 28.45 4.23 34.32
CA GLU A 62 28.06 5.01 35.54
C GLU A 62 28.94 6.26 35.90
N VAL A 63 28.28 7.42 36.11
CA VAL A 63 28.35 8.44 37.22
C VAL A 63 29.64 9.20 37.65
N VAL A 64 29.54 10.53 37.92
CA VAL A 64 29.75 11.27 39.22
C VAL A 64 29.72 12.83 39.06
N ASP A 65 29.22 13.52 40.11
CA ASP A 65 28.74 14.92 40.30
C ASP A 65 29.76 15.92 40.95
N LEU A 66 29.46 17.26 41.05
CA LEU A 66 29.81 18.23 42.17
C LEU A 66 29.69 19.80 41.91
N LEU A 67 28.83 20.49 42.71
CA LEU A 67 28.78 21.88 43.33
C LEU A 67 29.89 22.97 43.02
N GLY A 68 29.75 24.33 43.06
CA GLY A 68 28.91 25.33 43.81
C GLY A 68 29.40 26.84 43.64
N PRO A 69 28.92 27.90 44.38
CA PRO A 69 28.60 29.23 43.76
C PRO A 69 29.05 30.61 44.40
N SER A 70 28.80 31.72 43.65
CA SER A 70 28.48 33.15 44.07
C SER A 70 29.60 34.10 44.60
N ARG A 71 29.51 35.47 44.76
CA ARG A 71 28.49 36.58 44.57
C ARG A 71 29.16 38.01 44.65
N LEU A 72 28.55 39.15 44.21
CA LEU A 72 28.77 40.54 44.76
C LEU A 72 27.73 41.63 44.32
N ASP A 73 27.81 42.86 44.87
CA ASP A 73 26.66 43.79 45.14
C ASP A 73 26.83 45.27 44.67
N GLN A 74 25.75 46.06 44.74
CA GLN A 74 25.65 47.48 44.31
C GLN A 74 26.21 48.53 45.28
N ASP A 75 26.79 49.59 44.68
CA ASP A 75 26.99 50.95 45.20
C ASP A 75 27.34 51.77 43.92
N GLU A 76 26.70 52.84 43.42
CA GLU A 76 26.04 53.99 44.09
C GLU A 76 25.37 54.95 43.07
N THR A 77 24.13 55.42 43.33
CA THR A 77 23.40 56.44 42.52
C THR A 77 23.29 57.79 43.27
N ALA A 78 23.37 58.94 42.58
CA ALA A 78 22.50 60.15 42.76
C ALA A 78 23.11 61.54 42.38
N THR A 79 22.28 62.38 41.74
CA THR A 79 22.25 63.88 41.72
C THR A 79 23.41 64.68 41.10
N GLY A 80 23.22 65.76 40.31
CA GLY A 80 22.00 66.46 39.82
C GLY A 80 21.96 67.97 40.17
N GLY A 81 21.96 68.89 39.17
CA GLY A 81 21.73 70.35 39.38
C GLY A 81 22.30 71.31 38.29
N ILE A 82 21.51 72.32 37.87
CA ILE A 82 21.63 73.15 36.64
C ILE A 82 22.09 74.62 36.91
N MET A 83 22.79 75.31 35.97
CA MET A 83 22.72 76.81 35.78
C MET A 83 23.29 77.40 34.44
N ASP A 84 22.52 78.36 33.88
CA ASP A 84 22.80 79.59 33.05
C ASP A 84 23.73 79.57 31.78
N PRO A 85 23.29 80.00 30.56
CA PRO A 85 23.98 79.72 29.29
C PRO A 85 24.43 80.94 28.44
N ASN A 86 25.12 81.94 29.02
CA ASN A 86 25.61 83.12 28.25
C ASN A 86 27.09 83.49 28.50
N ILE A 87 27.94 82.49 28.70
CA ILE A 87 29.41 82.63 28.74
C ILE A 87 30.00 81.76 27.63
N GLY A 88 30.90 82.31 26.81
CA GLY A 88 31.78 81.51 25.96
C GLY A 88 32.71 80.70 26.86
N LEU A 89 32.43 79.40 26.99
CA LEU A 89 33.04 78.52 27.98
C LEU A 89 34.14 77.68 27.35
N ASP A 90 35.40 78.00 27.65
CA ASP A 90 36.40 76.95 27.81
C ASP A 90 35.95 76.10 29.00
N LEU A 91 35.37 74.92 28.73
CA LEU A 91 34.86 74.02 29.75
C LEU A 91 36.00 73.16 30.31
N PRO A 92 36.42 73.33 31.58
CA PRO A 92 37.21 72.31 32.26
C PRO A 92 36.28 71.12 32.59
N ALA A 93 36.08 70.24 31.60
CA ALA A 93 35.33 68.98 31.67
C ALA A 93 33.93 69.08 32.32
N GLY A 94 32.90 69.43 31.53
CA GLY A 94 31.50 69.07 31.83
C GLY A 94 30.51 70.20 32.09
N GLY A 95 30.30 71.07 31.10
CA GLY A 95 29.08 71.90 30.99
C GLY A 95 28.15 71.32 29.91
N TRP A 96 26.84 71.48 30.09
CA TRP A 96 25.81 71.03 29.15
C TRP A 96 24.95 72.20 28.69
N VAL A 97 24.62 72.23 27.40
CA VAL A 97 23.48 73.01 26.89
C VAL A 97 22.26 72.10 26.95
N GLN A 98 21.20 72.55 27.62
CA GLN A 98 19.94 71.81 27.77
C GLN A 98 18.79 72.58 27.13
N ILE A 99 17.94 71.86 26.40
CA ILE A 99 16.77 72.37 25.69
C ILE A 99 15.55 71.55 26.14
N ALA A 100 14.46 72.25 26.44
CA ALA A 100 13.18 71.63 26.77
C ALA A 100 12.21 71.69 25.59
N ASP A 101 11.29 70.73 25.52
CA ASP A 101 10.16 70.72 24.59
C ASP A 101 9.12 71.81 24.94
N SER A 102 8.05 71.85 24.15
CA SER A 102 6.91 72.75 24.37
C SER A 102 6.08 72.45 25.64
N SER A 103 6.30 71.30 26.28
CA SER A 103 5.66 70.85 27.52
C SER A 103 6.51 71.13 28.77
N GLY A 104 7.80 71.46 28.60
CA GLY A 104 8.77 71.68 29.68
C GLY A 104 9.60 70.44 30.05
N ASN A 105 9.49 69.34 29.32
CA ASN A 105 10.35 68.16 29.47
C ASN A 105 11.69 68.41 28.77
N LEU A 106 12.78 67.80 29.25
CA LEU A 106 14.07 67.86 28.57
C LEU A 106 13.97 67.11 27.23
N SER A 107 14.27 67.77 26.11
CA SER A 107 14.15 67.20 24.75
C SER A 107 15.50 66.97 24.09
N GLN A 108 16.48 67.81 24.40
CA GLN A 108 17.84 67.69 23.91
C GLN A 108 18.83 68.23 24.94
N GLN A 109 19.97 67.58 25.08
CA GLN A 109 21.14 68.19 25.68
C GLN A 109 22.40 67.90 24.85
N TYR A 110 23.38 68.79 24.89
CA TYR A 110 24.68 68.51 24.27
C TYR A 110 25.84 69.20 24.99
N ARG A 111 27.02 68.62 24.80
CA ARG A 111 28.30 69.14 25.26
C ARG A 111 29.38 68.90 24.20
N CYS A 112 30.50 69.59 24.33
CA CYS A 112 31.68 69.41 23.49
C CYS A 112 32.92 69.93 24.24
N GLU A 113 34.12 69.58 23.78
CA GLU A 113 35.36 70.12 24.35
C GLU A 113 35.59 71.59 23.97
N HIS A 114 35.15 71.97 22.78
CA HIS A 114 35.20 73.34 22.28
C HIS A 114 33.94 73.64 21.47
N LEU A 115 33.42 74.86 21.60
CA LEU A 115 32.26 75.36 20.87
C LEU A 115 32.57 76.75 20.31
N ASP A 116 32.54 76.90 18.99
CA ASP A 116 32.51 78.19 18.32
C ASP A 116 31.05 78.53 17.97
N PRO A 117 30.44 79.56 18.61
CA PRO A 117 29.03 79.90 18.42
C PRO A 117 28.76 80.84 17.23
N ASP A 118 29.79 81.32 16.53
CA ASP A 118 29.67 82.17 15.33
C ASP A 118 30.85 81.92 14.37
N PRO A 119 31.01 80.69 13.84
CA PRO A 119 32.18 80.29 13.07
C PRO A 119 32.20 81.03 11.73
N PRO A 120 33.33 81.66 11.35
CA PRO A 120 33.40 82.63 10.25
C PRO A 120 33.20 82.04 8.84
N GLU A 121 33.14 80.71 8.73
CA GLU A 121 32.90 79.97 7.49
C GLU A 121 31.40 79.73 7.21
N TYR A 122 30.51 80.01 8.18
CA TYR A 122 29.08 79.70 8.11
C TYR A 122 28.19 80.94 8.33
N PRO A 123 26.90 80.89 7.94
CA PRO A 123 25.92 81.92 8.28
C PRO A 123 25.68 82.04 9.80
N ALA A 124 25.10 83.16 10.22
CA ALA A 124 24.70 83.37 11.61
C ALA A 124 23.82 82.22 12.14
N HIS A 125 23.97 81.90 13.44
CA HIS A 125 23.34 80.79 14.16
C HIS A 125 23.84 79.38 13.81
N TRP A 126 24.86 79.23 12.98
CA TRP A 126 25.62 77.99 12.93
C TRP A 126 26.61 77.92 14.10
N ILE A 127 26.91 76.71 14.56
CA ILE A 127 27.91 76.43 15.60
C ILE A 127 28.85 75.32 15.12
N ASP A 128 30.13 75.42 15.47
CA ASP A 128 31.15 74.37 15.24
C ASP A 128 31.60 73.80 16.59
N MET A 129 31.68 72.46 16.68
CA MET A 129 31.87 71.72 17.92
C MET A 129 32.97 70.67 17.75
N ILE A 130 33.93 70.64 18.68
CA ILE A 130 34.99 69.62 18.73
C ILE A 130 34.67 68.60 19.83
N ARG A 131 34.75 67.31 19.49
CA ARG A 131 34.24 66.18 20.30
C ARG A 131 32.82 66.42 20.84
N PRO A 132 31.82 66.65 19.96
CA PRO A 132 30.43 66.71 20.34
C PRO A 132 29.95 65.41 21.00
N GLN A 133 29.13 65.55 22.04
CA GLN A 133 28.22 64.54 22.56
C GLN A 133 26.84 65.19 22.64
N VAL A 134 25.92 64.71 21.81
CA VAL A 134 24.52 65.12 21.76
C VAL A 134 23.69 63.99 22.36
N GLU A 135 22.68 64.35 23.13
CA GLU A 135 21.70 63.44 23.71
C GLU A 135 20.30 63.98 23.40
N LEU A 136 19.45 63.12 22.84
CA LEU A 136 18.11 63.42 22.38
C LEU A 136 17.16 62.54 23.18
N TYR A 137 16.18 63.17 23.83
CA TYR A 137 15.16 62.50 24.61
C TYR A 137 13.92 62.37 23.72
N LEU A 138 13.59 61.13 23.38
CA LEU A 138 12.52 60.81 22.44
C LEU A 138 11.20 60.58 23.18
N SER A 139 10.13 60.30 22.43
CA SER A 139 8.91 59.70 22.97
C SER A 139 9.23 58.40 23.73
N ASN A 140 8.33 58.02 24.65
CA ASN A 140 8.39 56.77 25.41
C ASN A 140 9.63 56.59 26.30
N ASP A 141 10.18 57.69 26.85
CA ASP A 141 11.34 57.71 27.76
C ASP A 141 12.64 57.10 27.18
N ARG A 142 12.74 56.99 25.84
CA ARG A 142 13.94 56.49 25.13
C ARG A 142 15.00 57.58 25.00
N LEU A 143 16.27 57.18 25.00
CA LEU A 143 17.43 58.08 24.90
C LEU A 143 18.30 57.73 23.71
N LEU A 144 18.51 58.70 22.82
CA LEU A 144 19.42 58.57 21.68
C LEU A 144 20.65 59.47 21.92
N THR A 145 21.85 58.90 21.91
CA THR A 145 23.11 59.63 22.08
C THR A 145 23.93 59.58 20.79
N ILE A 146 24.59 60.69 20.46
CA ILE A 146 25.38 60.84 19.24
C ILE A 146 26.72 61.50 19.57
N THR A 147 27.82 60.84 19.22
CA THR A 147 29.20 61.34 19.39
C THR A 147 29.97 61.37 18.08
N GLY A 148 31.04 62.15 18.00
CA GLY A 148 32.02 62.12 16.91
C GLY A 148 33.19 63.07 17.17
N ASP A 149 34.12 63.22 16.21
CA ASP A 149 35.29 64.09 16.34
C ASP A 149 34.96 65.58 16.16
N ARG A 150 34.10 65.92 15.19
CA ARG A 150 33.68 67.30 14.91
C ARG A 150 32.24 67.36 14.38
N ALA A 151 31.46 68.33 14.86
CA ALA A 151 30.13 68.62 14.33
C ALA A 151 29.94 70.09 13.96
N VAL A 152 29.18 70.34 12.91
CA VAL A 152 28.73 71.67 12.49
C VAL A 152 27.21 71.64 12.38
N ALA A 153 26.52 72.52 13.10
CA ALA A 153 25.06 72.49 13.20
C ALA A 153 24.43 73.89 13.22
N TYR A 154 23.23 74.02 12.67
CA TYR A 154 22.38 75.20 12.77
C TYR A 154 21.56 75.14 14.06
N ALA A 155 21.70 76.18 14.90
CA ALA A 155 21.12 76.22 16.24
C ALA A 155 20.53 77.60 16.64
N PRO A 156 19.52 78.12 15.91
CA PRO A 156 18.99 79.48 16.11
C PRO A 156 18.39 79.72 17.49
N SER A 157 17.83 78.68 18.11
CA SER A 157 17.25 78.72 19.46
C SER A 157 18.10 77.95 20.49
N ARG A 158 19.39 77.70 20.19
CA ARG A 158 20.28 76.72 20.87
C ARG A 158 19.89 75.25 20.74
N ALA A 159 18.70 74.91 20.26
CA ALA A 159 18.37 73.55 19.81
C ALA A 159 19.11 73.27 18.48
N LEU A 160 19.66 72.07 18.29
CA LEU A 160 20.26 71.68 17.01
C LEU A 160 19.13 71.30 16.04
N GLU A 161 18.93 72.06 14.97
CA GLU A 161 17.83 71.84 14.01
C GLU A 161 18.29 71.04 12.79
N THR A 162 19.47 71.33 12.26
CA THR A 162 20.13 70.53 11.21
C THR A 162 21.63 70.60 11.40
N GLY A 163 22.37 69.57 10.97
CA GLY A 163 23.81 69.58 11.07
C GLY A 163 24.47 68.33 10.53
N ARG A 164 25.79 68.31 10.64
CA ARG A 164 26.64 67.19 10.24
C ARG A 164 27.68 66.90 11.29
N ILE A 165 27.91 65.61 11.55
CA ILE A 165 28.93 65.08 12.44
C ILE A 165 29.90 64.23 11.61
N ASN A 166 31.21 64.35 11.86
CA ASN A 166 32.26 63.63 11.14
C ASN A 166 33.31 63.06 12.11
N GLY A 167 33.88 61.90 11.75
CA GLY A 167 34.95 61.21 12.48
C GLY A 167 34.44 60.41 13.68
N ASP A 168 34.74 59.10 13.72
CA ASP A 168 34.25 58.11 14.70
C ASP A 168 32.81 58.40 15.19
N VAL A 169 31.89 58.52 14.24
CA VAL A 169 30.51 58.88 14.53
C VAL A 169 29.84 57.65 15.12
N ARG A 170 29.35 57.77 16.36
CA ARG A 170 28.62 56.69 17.03
C ARG A 170 27.27 57.21 17.47
N ILE A 171 26.24 56.44 17.13
CA ILE A 171 24.84 56.70 17.48
C ILE A 171 24.40 55.51 18.32
N LYS A 172 23.98 55.77 19.57
CA LYS A 172 23.54 54.74 20.51
C LYS A 172 22.15 55.04 21.04
N LEU A 173 21.25 54.06 20.93
CA LEU A 173 19.88 54.12 21.44
C LEU A 173 19.79 53.32 22.74
N TYR A 174 18.98 53.79 23.68
CA TYR A 174 18.76 53.15 24.97
C TYR A 174 17.25 53.13 25.28
N GLU A 175 16.73 51.94 25.59
CA GLU A 175 15.34 51.74 26.03
C GLU A 175 15.12 52.16 27.50
N PRO A 176 13.88 52.47 27.90
CA PRO A 176 13.57 52.83 29.28
C PRO A 176 13.75 51.64 30.24
N VAL A 177 14.48 51.88 31.35
CA VAL A 177 14.69 50.90 32.43
C VAL A 177 13.77 51.24 33.61
N ASP A 178 12.96 50.27 34.04
CA ASP A 178 11.91 50.44 35.07
C ASP A 178 10.93 51.60 34.77
N GLY A 179 10.63 51.84 33.48
CA GLY A 179 9.76 52.94 33.04
C GLY A 179 10.39 54.33 33.26
N ARG A 180 11.70 54.44 33.05
CA ARG A 180 12.48 55.69 33.12
C ARG A 180 13.61 55.68 32.11
N ILE A 181 14.01 56.86 31.69
CA ILE A 181 15.16 57.07 30.81
C ILE A 181 16.42 56.39 31.37
N ALA A 182 17.10 55.60 30.53
CA ALA A 182 18.33 54.90 30.89
C ALA A 182 19.51 55.84 31.20
N ASP A 183 20.47 55.35 31.99
CA ASP A 183 21.76 56.01 32.22
C ASP A 183 22.82 55.39 31.29
N PRO A 184 23.35 56.14 30.29
CA PRO A 184 24.36 55.63 29.35
C PRO A 184 25.67 55.13 29.97
N THR A 185 25.92 55.44 31.26
CA THR A 185 27.13 55.00 31.98
C THR A 185 26.94 53.69 32.73
N LEU A 186 25.69 53.27 32.96
CA LEU A 186 25.34 52.06 33.72
C LEU A 186 24.65 51.00 32.85
N HIS A 187 23.86 51.43 31.86
CA HIS A 187 23.08 50.53 31.02
C HIS A 187 23.76 50.33 29.66
N ALA A 188 23.56 49.15 29.07
CA ALA A 188 23.91 48.90 27.67
C ALA A 188 22.96 49.67 26.75
N PRO A 189 23.41 50.12 25.56
CA PRO A 189 22.49 50.53 24.50
C PRO A 189 21.75 49.31 23.93
N SER A 190 20.52 49.49 23.48
CA SER A 190 19.77 48.49 22.69
C SER A 190 20.23 48.43 21.24
N LEU A 191 20.81 49.52 20.74
CA LEU A 191 21.36 49.63 19.39
C LEU A 191 22.58 50.57 19.39
N GLU A 192 23.67 50.15 18.76
CA GLU A 192 24.85 50.97 18.46
C GLU A 192 25.14 50.95 16.95
N MET A 193 25.08 52.13 16.31
CA MET A 193 25.49 52.34 14.92
C MET A 193 26.77 53.17 14.86
N ARG A 194 27.71 52.75 14.00
CA ARG A 194 29.00 53.40 13.77
C ARG A 194 29.14 53.80 12.30
N THR A 195 29.70 54.99 12.05
CA THR A 195 29.98 55.49 10.69
C THR A 195 31.06 56.58 10.70
N THR A 196 31.50 57.03 9.53
CA THR A 196 32.49 58.12 9.37
C THR A 196 31.84 59.51 9.29
N ARG A 197 30.57 59.58 8.85
CA ARG A 197 29.77 60.82 8.72
C ARG A 197 28.28 60.52 8.93
N ALA A 198 27.60 61.42 9.64
CA ALA A 198 26.14 61.48 9.66
C ALA A 198 25.66 62.92 9.45
N GLU A 199 24.68 63.10 8.56
CA GLU A 199 23.94 64.36 8.37
C GLU A 199 22.51 64.20 8.92
N PHE A 200 22.00 65.22 9.61
CA PHE A 200 20.65 65.22 10.19
C PHE A 200 19.89 66.51 9.88
N ASP A 201 18.57 66.38 9.70
CA ASP A 201 17.61 67.48 9.59
C ASP A 201 16.37 67.13 10.43
N ASN A 202 16.23 67.78 11.58
CA ASN A 202 15.13 67.55 12.52
C ASN A 202 13.81 68.18 12.06
N PHE A 203 13.81 69.05 11.05
CA PHE A 203 12.59 69.60 10.45
C PHE A 203 12.01 68.65 9.40
N LEU A 204 12.87 67.99 8.62
CA LEU A 204 12.49 66.94 7.68
C LEU A 204 12.39 65.55 8.33
N GLY A 205 12.94 65.37 9.54
CA GLY A 205 13.08 64.06 10.18
C GLY A 205 14.06 63.13 9.46
N LYS A 206 15.02 63.70 8.73
CA LYS A 206 15.90 62.97 7.81
C LYS A 206 17.29 62.75 8.41
N ILE A 207 17.80 61.52 8.28
CA ILE A 207 19.17 61.12 8.63
C ILE A 207 19.83 60.50 7.38
N VAL A 208 21.08 60.88 7.09
CA VAL A 208 21.87 60.34 5.97
C VAL A 208 23.28 59.98 6.41
N CYS A 209 23.75 58.79 6.05
CA CYS A 209 25.14 58.35 6.20
C CYS A 209 25.66 57.91 4.82
N ASP A 210 26.61 58.66 4.24
CA ASP A 210 27.12 58.57 2.86
C ASP A 210 28.40 57.72 2.73
N ASP A 211 28.57 56.75 3.63
CA ASP A 211 29.72 55.85 3.71
C ASP A 211 29.27 54.52 4.34
N ARG A 212 30.22 53.65 4.69
CA ARG A 212 29.97 52.43 5.48
C ARG A 212 29.26 52.76 6.80
N ILE A 213 28.30 51.92 7.13
CA ILE A 213 27.70 51.80 8.46
C ILE A 213 27.95 50.39 9.02
N ASP A 214 28.22 50.32 10.33
CA ASP A 214 28.18 49.09 11.11
C ASP A 214 27.14 49.30 12.22
N LEU A 215 26.02 48.58 12.18
CA LEU A 215 24.92 48.65 13.14
C LEU A 215 24.84 47.33 13.92
N VAL A 216 24.72 47.42 15.24
CA VAL A 216 24.71 46.26 16.16
C VAL A 216 23.59 46.46 17.17
N THR A 217 22.74 45.45 17.34
CA THR A 217 21.72 45.34 18.39
C THR A 217 22.13 44.25 19.39
N GLU A 218 21.22 43.72 20.20
CA GLU A 218 21.51 42.57 21.06
C GLU A 218 21.67 41.27 20.23
N THR A 219 20.76 41.05 19.27
CA THR A 219 20.66 39.83 18.45
C THR A 219 21.11 39.99 17.00
N GLU A 220 21.28 41.20 16.47
CA GLU A 220 21.67 41.44 15.06
C GLU A 220 22.97 42.25 14.90
N THR A 221 23.66 42.01 13.79
CA THR A 221 24.71 42.89 13.25
C THR A 221 24.47 43.12 11.76
N MET A 222 24.19 44.36 11.38
CA MET A 222 23.97 44.79 10.01
C MET A 222 25.11 45.69 9.53
N VAL A 223 25.65 45.39 8.36
CA VAL A 223 26.72 46.17 7.73
C VAL A 223 26.32 46.53 6.30
N GLY A 224 26.50 47.78 5.92
CA GLY A 224 26.25 48.23 4.56
C GLY A 224 26.69 49.66 4.30
N HIS A 225 26.14 50.26 3.26
CA HIS A 225 26.56 51.56 2.72
C HIS A 225 25.37 52.43 2.30
N ASP A 226 25.56 53.75 2.39
CA ASP A 226 24.63 54.77 1.89
C ASP A 226 23.22 54.64 2.49
N LEU A 227 23.14 54.77 3.83
CA LEU A 227 21.88 54.71 4.58
C LEU A 227 21.16 56.06 4.57
N GLU A 228 19.89 56.06 4.17
CA GLU A 228 18.94 57.15 4.31
C GLU A 228 17.74 56.70 5.15
N VAL A 229 17.37 57.48 6.18
CA VAL A 229 16.19 57.26 7.01
C VAL A 229 15.35 58.53 7.08
N LEU A 230 14.04 58.38 6.91
CA LEU A 230 13.04 59.44 7.03
C LEU A 230 12.02 59.09 8.12
N LEU A 231 11.99 59.91 9.16
CA LEU A 231 11.15 59.77 10.35
C LEU A 231 10.03 60.81 10.36
N ASN A 232 8.80 60.40 10.67
CA ASN A 232 7.68 61.31 10.87
C ASN A 232 7.38 61.47 12.36
N SER A 233 7.93 62.54 12.94
CA SER A 233 7.78 62.90 14.36
C SER A 233 6.35 63.26 14.81
N ARG A 234 5.36 63.31 13.90
CA ARG A 234 3.94 63.46 14.26
C ARG A 234 3.17 62.14 14.32
N ALA A 235 3.61 61.16 13.56
CA ALA A 235 3.02 59.82 13.51
C ALA A 235 3.86 58.78 14.27
N ASP A 236 4.97 59.21 14.87
CA ASP A 236 5.98 58.42 15.58
C ASP A 236 6.44 57.17 14.82
N ARG A 237 6.60 57.33 13.49
CA ARG A 237 6.83 56.22 12.55
C ARG A 237 7.96 56.52 11.57
N ILE A 238 8.65 55.46 11.14
CA ILE A 238 9.51 55.51 9.94
C ILE A 238 8.60 55.63 8.71
N GLU A 239 8.87 56.57 7.81
CA GLU A 239 8.19 56.71 6.51
C GLU A 239 8.95 56.00 5.39
N TYR A 240 10.28 56.00 5.49
CA TYR A 240 11.17 55.40 4.51
C TYR A 240 12.54 55.12 5.15
N LEU A 241 13.07 53.93 4.92
CA LEU A 241 14.49 53.60 5.14
C LEU A 241 15.03 52.97 3.85
N SER A 242 16.26 53.32 3.48
CA SER A 242 16.92 52.79 2.30
C SER A 242 18.43 52.68 2.49
N MET A 243 19.00 51.61 1.97
CA MET A 243 20.44 51.33 1.95
C MET A 243 20.81 50.88 0.54
N GLN A 244 21.79 51.53 -0.10
CA GLN A 244 22.13 51.21 -1.50
C GLN A 244 22.85 49.88 -1.67
N ARG A 245 23.61 49.44 -0.66
CA ARG A 245 24.24 48.11 -0.61
C ARG A 245 24.30 47.59 0.81
N LEU A 246 23.80 46.38 1.02
CA LEU A 246 24.05 45.57 2.21
C LEU A 246 25.33 44.75 1.98
N ASP A 247 26.30 44.82 2.88
CA ASP A 247 27.43 43.88 2.86
C ASP A 247 27.03 42.55 3.52
N TYR A 248 26.34 42.61 4.67
CA TYR A 248 25.65 41.48 5.31
C TYR A 248 24.68 41.91 6.43
N LEU A 249 23.74 41.04 6.77
CA LEU A 249 22.96 41.02 8.02
C LEU A 249 23.21 39.68 8.73
N LEU A 250 23.72 39.72 9.95
CA LEU A 250 23.90 38.57 10.83
C LEU A 250 22.83 38.62 11.94
N ILE A 251 22.18 37.50 12.22
CA ILE A 251 21.20 37.33 13.31
C ILE A 251 21.68 36.17 14.19
N GLN A 252 21.70 36.35 15.51
CA GLN A 252 22.26 35.43 16.50
C GLN A 252 21.20 35.07 17.56
N PRO A 253 21.23 33.86 18.14
CA PRO A 253 20.35 33.48 19.25
C PRO A 253 20.72 34.23 20.54
N GLU A 254 19.73 34.53 21.39
CA GLU A 254 19.92 35.27 22.65
C GLU A 254 20.98 34.68 23.59
N ASP A 255 21.06 33.35 23.68
CA ASP A 255 22.02 32.67 24.56
C ASP A 255 23.50 32.93 24.16
N GLU A 256 23.76 33.28 22.90
CA GLU A 256 25.07 33.68 22.39
C GLU A 256 25.19 35.20 22.13
N ALA A 257 24.13 35.98 22.39
CA ALA A 257 24.06 37.42 22.12
C ALA A 257 25.18 38.20 22.82
N VAL A 258 25.84 39.08 22.05
CA VAL A 258 26.98 39.87 22.55
C VAL A 258 26.47 41.10 23.28
N ALA A 259 26.25 40.97 24.58
CA ALA A 259 25.88 42.09 25.46
C ALA A 259 26.71 43.36 25.18
N LEU A 260 26.05 44.38 24.61
CA LEU A 260 26.65 45.63 24.18
C LEU A 260 27.29 46.35 25.39
N ARG A 261 28.62 46.50 25.37
CA ARG A 261 29.33 47.00 26.55
C ARG A 261 29.15 48.51 26.72
N PRO A 262 28.80 49.00 27.93
CA PRO A 262 28.90 50.42 28.24
C PRO A 262 30.36 50.89 28.12
N ASP A 263 30.57 52.06 27.53
CA ASP A 263 31.91 52.60 27.24
C ASP A 263 32.52 53.21 28.53
N PRO A 264 33.60 52.64 29.10
CA PRO A 264 34.00 52.90 30.49
C PRO A 264 34.87 54.15 30.66
N THR A 265 34.56 55.24 29.96
CA THR A 265 35.44 56.40 29.81
C THR A 265 35.18 57.58 30.77
N TRP A 266 34.73 57.36 32.02
CA TRP A 266 35.04 58.20 33.22
C TRP A 266 34.55 57.51 34.54
N PRO A 267 35.10 57.79 35.74
CA PRO A 267 34.76 57.03 36.96
C PRO A 267 33.50 57.50 37.72
N PRO A 268 32.76 56.59 38.38
CA PRO A 268 31.50 56.88 39.08
C PRO A 268 31.65 57.54 40.47
N ARG A 269 30.55 58.10 40.99
CA ARG A 269 30.42 58.73 42.32
C ARG A 269 29.68 57.84 43.34
N ARG A 270 29.82 58.17 44.63
CA ARG A 270 29.45 57.33 45.78
C ARG A 270 28.33 57.88 46.69
N HIS A 271 27.18 57.19 46.88
CA HIS A 271 26.26 57.24 48.05
C HIS A 271 25.55 55.93 48.52
N ARG A 272 26.20 55.23 49.46
CA ARG A 272 25.81 54.13 50.37
C ARG A 272 24.31 54.05 50.87
N PRO A 273 23.76 52.85 51.15
CA PRO A 273 22.30 52.62 51.34
C PRO A 273 21.77 52.59 52.79
N ASP A 274 20.42 52.63 52.96
CA ASP A 274 19.68 51.79 53.93
C ASP A 274 18.12 51.77 53.81
N ALA A 275 17.55 50.55 53.82
CA ALA A 275 16.20 50.15 54.32
C ALA A 275 14.87 50.58 53.58
N PRO A 276 13.69 49.96 53.88
CA PRO A 276 13.32 48.62 53.38
C PRO A 276 11.91 48.54 52.74
N ALA A 277 11.69 47.55 51.86
CA ALA A 277 10.43 47.37 51.12
C ALA A 277 9.28 46.71 51.93
N PRO A 278 8.02 47.16 51.77
CA PRO A 278 6.84 46.45 52.27
C PRO A 278 6.36 45.36 51.30
N ARG A 279 5.95 44.21 51.85
CA ARG A 279 5.34 43.09 51.09
C ARG A 279 4.03 43.52 50.45
N ARG A 280 3.79 43.15 49.19
CA ARG A 280 2.47 43.21 48.53
C ARG A 280 1.98 41.80 48.21
N ILE A 281 0.68 41.59 48.39
CA ILE A 281 -0.01 40.31 48.21
C ILE A 281 -0.61 40.27 46.81
N LEU A 282 -0.41 39.17 46.09
CA LEU A 282 -1.06 38.88 44.81
C LEU A 282 -2.55 38.56 45.00
N PRO A 283 -3.47 39.25 44.32
CA PRO A 283 -4.76 38.67 43.93
C PRO A 283 -4.58 37.84 42.64
N ALA A 284 -5.35 36.76 42.51
CA ALA A 284 -5.27 35.86 41.36
C ALA A 284 -5.82 36.50 40.07
N SER A 285 -5.15 36.24 38.94
CA SER A 285 -5.68 36.48 37.61
C SER A 285 -6.93 35.63 37.36
N ILE A 286 -7.96 36.23 36.78
CA ILE A 286 -9.12 35.52 36.23
C ILE A 286 -8.94 35.58 34.72
N ASP A 287 -9.01 34.43 34.04
CA ASP A 287 -9.07 34.37 32.58
C ASP A 287 -10.26 35.19 32.07
N VAL A 288 -9.95 36.23 31.31
CA VAL A 288 -10.90 36.95 30.48
C VAL A 288 -10.33 36.89 29.07
N GLN A 289 -10.95 36.09 28.21
CA GLN A 289 -10.66 36.14 26.78
C GLN A 289 -11.01 37.54 26.27
N SER A 290 -9.99 38.30 25.86
CA SER A 290 -10.19 39.55 25.13
C SER A 290 -10.81 39.25 23.76
N PRO A 291 -11.78 40.06 23.28
CA PRO A 291 -12.12 40.07 21.87
C PRO A 291 -10.92 40.60 21.05
N PRO A 292 -10.87 40.39 19.73
CA PRO A 292 -9.79 40.92 18.90
C PRO A 292 -9.87 42.46 18.89
N ASP A 293 -8.92 43.09 19.60
CA ASP A 293 -8.64 44.50 19.40
C ASP A 293 -8.00 44.64 18.01
N THR A 294 -8.67 45.38 17.12
CA THR A 294 -8.02 45.90 15.93
C THR A 294 -7.01 46.96 16.38
N SER A 295 -5.77 46.55 16.60
CA SER A 295 -4.68 47.47 16.93
C SER A 295 -4.51 48.50 15.81
N ASP A 296 -4.29 49.77 16.17
CA ASP A 296 -3.84 50.82 15.24
C ASP A 296 -2.37 50.60 14.79
N ALA A 297 -1.82 49.41 15.03
CA ALA A 297 -0.42 49.06 14.87
C ALA A 297 0.11 49.31 13.46
N ILE A 298 1.33 49.81 13.40
CA ILE A 298 2.03 50.14 12.17
C ILE A 298 2.82 48.90 11.71
N PHE A 299 2.50 48.45 10.50
CA PHE A 299 3.23 47.38 9.82
C PHE A 299 4.22 47.97 8.83
N TYR A 300 5.32 47.28 8.64
CA TYR A 300 6.42 47.61 7.74
C TYR A 300 6.66 46.45 6.78
N THR A 301 6.96 46.76 5.52
CA THR A 301 7.56 45.80 4.57
C THR A 301 9.00 46.19 4.32
N LEU A 302 9.93 45.35 4.80
CA LEU A 302 11.34 45.36 4.44
C LEU A 302 11.50 44.56 3.15
N THR A 303 12.05 45.16 2.11
CA THR A 303 12.36 44.52 0.82
C THR A 303 13.86 44.57 0.56
N LEU A 304 14.44 43.40 0.36
CA LEU A 304 15.81 43.20 -0.11
C LEU A 304 15.71 42.70 -1.55
N ASN A 305 16.50 43.28 -2.45
CA ASN A 305 16.42 42.99 -3.88
C ASN A 305 17.72 42.38 -4.40
N GLU A 306 17.60 41.62 -5.49
CA GLU A 306 18.67 40.98 -6.26
C GLU A 306 19.56 39.98 -5.47
N ASN A 307 19.54 38.72 -5.91
CA ASN A 307 20.47 37.66 -5.49
C ASN A 307 20.52 37.42 -3.96
N ILE A 308 19.36 37.30 -3.32
CA ILE A 308 19.25 37.01 -1.89
C ILE A 308 19.90 35.68 -1.58
N ARG A 309 20.73 35.64 -0.53
CA ARG A 309 21.29 34.42 0.04
C ARG A 309 21.10 34.43 1.55
N ILE A 310 20.54 33.36 2.07
CA ILE A 310 20.38 33.10 3.49
C ILE A 310 21.19 31.83 3.79
N LEU A 311 22.18 31.98 4.67
CA LEU A 311 23.04 30.91 5.15
C LEU A 311 22.75 30.71 6.63
N GLN A 312 22.71 29.46 7.06
CA GLN A 312 22.50 29.16 8.48
C GLN A 312 23.27 27.92 8.90
N GLY A 313 23.98 28.03 10.03
CA GLY A 313 24.86 27.00 10.54
C GLY A 313 26.28 27.03 9.96
N GLY A 314 27.13 26.16 10.50
CA GLY A 314 28.55 26.15 10.19
C GLY A 314 28.89 25.77 8.74
N ILE A 315 30.03 26.26 8.24
CA ILE A 315 30.60 26.14 6.87
C ILE A 315 30.42 24.78 6.15
N ARG A 316 30.22 23.69 6.90
CA ARG A 316 30.31 22.31 6.41
C ARG A 316 29.02 21.49 6.59
N ASP A 317 28.06 22.04 7.32
CA ASP A 317 26.89 21.38 7.88
C ASP A 317 25.65 22.30 7.71
N GLY A 318 25.80 23.38 6.95
CA GLY A 318 24.88 24.50 6.89
C GLY A 318 23.86 24.39 5.77
N LYS A 319 22.80 25.17 5.94
CA LYS A 319 21.68 25.29 5.00
C LYS A 319 21.87 26.54 4.15
N VAL A 320 21.42 26.45 2.91
CA VAL A 320 21.53 27.54 1.94
C VAL A 320 20.17 27.75 1.29
N VAL A 321 19.65 28.97 1.38
CA VAL A 321 18.47 29.41 0.62
C VAL A 321 18.88 30.55 -0.30
N THR A 322 18.51 30.49 -1.57
CA THR A 322 18.78 31.56 -2.55
C THR A 322 17.52 31.92 -3.35
N GLY A 323 17.34 33.21 -3.64
CA GLY A 323 16.24 33.71 -4.47
C GLY A 323 16.55 35.09 -5.07
N ASP A 324 15.57 35.65 -5.79
CA ASP A 324 15.69 36.95 -6.45
C ASP A 324 15.44 38.10 -5.46
N ASP A 325 14.29 38.12 -4.79
CA ASP A 325 13.83 39.19 -3.91
C ASP A 325 13.19 38.64 -2.62
N LEU A 326 13.41 39.30 -1.48
CA LEU A 326 12.86 38.94 -0.17
C LEU A 326 12.04 40.10 0.41
N HIS A 327 10.76 39.83 0.68
CA HIS A 327 9.85 40.76 1.34
C HIS A 327 9.50 40.25 2.75
N VAL A 328 9.84 41.00 3.80
CA VAL A 328 9.49 40.68 5.19
C VAL A 328 8.49 41.72 5.69
N THR A 329 7.28 41.29 6.02
CA THR A 329 6.24 42.13 6.62
C THR A 329 6.12 41.83 8.12
N PHE A 330 6.20 42.86 8.97
CA PHE A 330 6.20 42.75 10.43
C PHE A 330 5.70 44.05 11.08
N SER A 331 5.45 44.06 12.39
CA SER A 331 5.23 45.28 13.17
C SER A 331 6.37 45.52 14.18
N LEU A 332 6.74 46.79 14.35
CA LEU A 332 7.66 47.23 15.41
C LEU A 332 7.00 47.28 16.80
N GLU A 333 5.68 47.12 16.88
CA GLU A 333 4.89 47.08 18.11
C GLU A 333 4.65 45.65 18.61
N SER A 334 5.39 44.66 18.09
CA SER A 334 5.23 43.24 18.43
C SER A 334 5.96 42.88 19.73
N ASP A 335 5.36 42.01 20.55
CA ASP A 335 6.03 41.44 21.72
C ASP A 335 7.23 40.56 21.28
N ALA A 336 7.31 40.17 20.01
CA ALA A 336 8.49 39.53 19.40
C ALA A 336 9.73 40.44 19.33
N PHE A 337 9.57 41.78 19.40
CA PHE A 337 10.67 42.75 19.46
C PHE A 337 10.84 43.42 20.84
N GLU A 338 9.80 43.45 21.71
CA GLU A 338 9.87 44.07 23.05
C GLU A 338 9.88 43.05 24.23
N GLY A 339 9.55 41.77 24.00
CA GLY A 339 9.07 40.84 25.04
C GLY A 339 10.07 39.82 25.62
N GLN A 340 11.32 39.75 25.16
CA GLN A 340 12.28 38.69 25.54
C GLN A 340 12.66 38.62 27.04
N ALA A 341 12.31 39.62 27.85
CA ALA A 341 12.74 39.69 29.24
C ALA A 341 12.03 38.76 30.25
N ARG A 342 10.85 38.15 29.94
CA ARG A 342 10.09 37.33 30.93
C ARG A 342 9.13 36.24 30.39
N GLN A 343 9.65 35.11 29.89
CA GLN A 343 9.11 33.78 30.21
C GLN A 343 10.10 32.65 29.89
N ILE A 344 9.99 31.52 30.58
CA ILE A 344 10.88 30.36 30.38
C ILE A 344 10.24 29.40 29.37
N HIS A 345 10.82 29.28 28.17
CA HIS A 345 11.05 28.03 27.42
C HIS A 345 12.10 28.29 26.32
N ASP A 346 12.92 27.28 25.98
CA ASP A 346 14.12 27.40 25.14
C ASP A 346 13.83 27.45 23.62
N GLU A 347 13.45 28.59 23.04
CA GLU A 347 13.48 28.77 21.57
C GLU A 347 13.99 30.14 21.09
N PRO A 348 15.14 30.21 20.37
CA PRO A 348 15.52 31.36 19.56
C PRO A 348 14.76 31.37 18.22
N ILE A 349 14.82 32.51 17.52
CA ILE A 349 14.06 32.86 16.29
C ILE A 349 13.87 31.66 15.32
N PRO A 350 12.62 31.22 15.04
CA PRO A 350 12.34 29.92 14.41
C PRO A 350 12.73 29.76 12.94
N MET A 351 13.00 30.85 12.19
CA MET A 351 13.52 30.77 10.81
C MET A 351 14.81 29.92 10.71
N ALA A 352 15.59 29.83 11.80
CA ALA A 352 16.84 29.07 11.86
C ALA A 352 16.65 27.59 12.26
N ARG A 353 15.78 27.25 13.22
CA ARG A 353 15.68 25.85 13.69
C ARG A 353 15.04 24.87 12.67
N ALA A 354 14.75 25.34 11.46
CA ALA A 354 13.84 24.70 10.51
C ALA A 354 14.43 23.70 9.48
N MET A 355 15.66 23.18 9.62
CA MET A 355 16.19 22.07 8.77
C MET A 355 17.26 21.21 9.51
N PRO A 356 17.55 19.94 9.13
CA PRO A 356 18.20 18.94 10.01
C PRO A 356 19.70 18.60 9.78
N TRP A 357 20.42 18.45 10.90
CA TRP A 357 21.60 17.57 11.18
C TRP A 357 22.93 17.78 10.37
N PRO A 358 23.96 16.86 10.27
CA PRO A 358 25.38 17.30 10.34
C PRO A 358 26.44 16.73 9.33
N VAL A 359 27.57 17.45 9.18
CA VAL A 359 28.94 17.00 8.78
C VAL A 359 29.19 16.41 7.38
N ARG A 360 30.23 16.74 6.56
CA ARG A 360 31.23 17.84 6.48
C ARG A 360 31.97 17.81 5.12
N LEU A 361 32.04 18.88 4.31
CA LEU A 361 33.09 19.05 3.27
C LEU A 361 33.37 20.53 2.91
N THR A 362 34.44 20.81 2.15
CA THR A 362 35.09 22.15 2.12
C THR A 362 35.05 22.82 0.74
N TRP A 363 34.38 23.97 0.61
CA TRP A 363 34.36 24.79 -0.61
C TRP A 363 34.70 26.25 -0.31
N MET A 364 35.70 26.80 -1.02
CA MET A 364 36.02 28.23 -1.05
C MET A 364 35.77 28.78 -2.46
N THR A 365 34.96 29.83 -2.56
CA THR A 365 35.24 31.00 -3.43
C THR A 365 34.39 32.18 -2.96
N LEU A 366 34.86 32.86 -1.90
CA LEU A 366 34.35 34.18 -1.55
C LEU A 366 34.82 35.20 -2.60
N ALA A 367 33.92 35.53 -3.52
CA ALA A 367 33.91 36.75 -4.30
C ALA A 367 32.44 37.20 -4.40
N SER A 368 32.01 38.37 -3.89
CA SER A 368 32.84 39.50 -3.45
C SER A 368 32.13 40.49 -2.49
N THR A 369 32.46 40.43 -1.20
CA THR A 369 32.58 41.59 -0.30
C THR A 369 33.62 41.24 0.78
N GLY A 370 34.42 42.21 1.22
CA GLY A 370 35.39 41.99 2.29
C GLY A 370 34.73 42.14 3.66
N ASN A 371 35.04 41.23 4.59
CA ASN A 371 34.65 41.24 6.02
C ASN A 371 33.27 40.66 6.42
N ALA A 372 32.61 39.83 5.60
CA ALA A 372 31.50 39.02 6.11
C ALA A 372 32.01 38.00 7.16
N PRO A 373 31.35 37.85 8.33
CA PRO A 373 31.74 36.89 9.35
C PRO A 373 31.43 35.45 8.90
N VAL A 374 32.09 34.48 9.54
CA VAL A 374 31.67 33.07 9.45
C VAL A 374 30.55 32.88 10.48
N PRO A 375 29.33 32.48 10.07
CA PRO A 375 28.26 32.19 11.03
C PRO A 375 28.61 31.00 11.92
N GLY A 376 28.21 31.09 13.18
CA GLY A 376 28.16 29.99 14.13
C GLY A 376 27.14 28.89 13.76
N PRO A 377 26.96 27.87 14.62
CA PRO A 377 26.05 26.76 14.36
C PRO A 377 24.57 27.18 14.31
N ASP A 378 24.20 28.25 15.02
CA ASP A 378 22.81 28.73 15.12
C ASP A 378 22.60 30.13 14.53
N ASP A 379 23.68 30.79 14.07
CA ASP A 379 23.62 32.10 13.40
C ASP A 379 22.93 32.02 12.02
N ILE A 380 22.15 33.05 11.68
CA ILE A 380 21.66 33.32 10.32
C ILE A 380 22.51 34.43 9.70
N LEU A 381 23.11 34.18 8.54
CA LEU A 381 23.80 35.18 7.72
C LEU A 381 23.03 35.43 6.42
N LEU A 382 22.58 36.66 6.22
CA LEU A 382 21.87 37.13 5.04
C LEU A 382 22.73 38.11 4.23
N THR A 383 22.67 37.99 2.90
CA THR A 383 23.30 38.92 1.94
C THR A 383 22.41 39.15 0.71
N CYS A 384 22.49 40.34 0.10
CA CYS A 384 21.86 40.66 -1.19
C CYS A 384 22.80 41.56 -2.02
N ASP A 385 22.67 41.55 -3.35
CA ASP A 385 23.48 42.40 -4.24
C ASP A 385 22.82 43.77 -4.50
N GLY A 386 21.50 43.85 -4.40
CA GLY A 386 20.71 45.05 -4.65
C GLY A 386 20.40 45.89 -3.39
N PRO A 387 19.60 46.96 -3.53
CA PRO A 387 19.26 47.85 -2.43
C PRO A 387 18.30 47.21 -1.43
N VAL A 388 18.40 47.64 -0.17
CA VAL A 388 17.43 47.32 0.89
C VAL A 388 16.54 48.54 1.12
N THR A 389 15.23 48.32 1.25
CA THR A 389 14.25 49.37 1.51
C THR A 389 13.24 48.92 2.56
N MET A 390 12.74 49.84 3.38
CA MET A 390 11.65 49.58 4.32
C MET A 390 10.63 50.71 4.28
N VAL A 391 9.36 50.35 4.12
CA VAL A 391 8.22 51.29 3.98
C VAL A 391 7.03 50.83 4.83
N PRO A 392 6.19 51.76 5.34
CA PRO A 392 4.97 51.41 6.06
C PRO A 392 3.91 50.82 5.12
N VAL A 393 3.11 49.88 5.64
CA VAL A 393 2.02 49.22 4.90
C VAL A 393 0.74 50.06 4.96
N GLU A 394 0.44 50.74 3.85
CA GLU A 394 -0.68 51.66 3.73
C GLU A 394 -2.01 50.98 3.31
N ASP A 395 -1.99 49.88 2.53
CA ASP A 395 -3.22 49.13 2.21
C ASP A 395 -3.61 48.21 3.38
N LEU A 396 -4.88 48.23 3.76
CA LEU A 396 -5.42 47.37 4.81
C LEU A 396 -5.45 45.88 4.42
N GLN A 397 -5.36 45.56 3.13
CA GLN A 397 -5.31 44.17 2.65
C GLN A 397 -3.92 43.54 2.78
N ASP A 398 -2.86 44.34 2.82
CA ASP A 398 -1.48 43.86 2.92
C ASP A 398 -0.99 43.75 4.37
N ARG A 399 -1.75 44.30 5.33
CA ARG A 399 -1.49 44.20 6.78
C ARG A 399 -1.73 42.79 7.29
N LEU A 400 -0.92 42.37 8.25
CA LEU A 400 -1.07 41.07 8.93
C LEU A 400 -2.19 41.13 9.96
N ALA A 401 -2.70 39.96 10.36
CA ALA A 401 -3.87 39.87 11.23
C ALA A 401 -3.57 40.19 12.69
N SER A 402 -2.30 40.03 13.11
CA SER A 402 -1.77 40.34 14.43
C SER A 402 -0.49 41.18 14.29
N PRO A 403 -0.19 42.15 15.18
CA PRO A 403 1.12 42.78 15.24
C PRO A 403 2.25 41.77 15.49
N ASP A 404 1.98 40.70 16.25
CA ASP A 404 2.96 39.65 16.57
C ASP A 404 3.23 38.67 15.41
N GLU A 405 2.47 38.75 14.31
CA GLU A 405 2.74 37.95 13.13
C GLU A 405 3.86 38.59 12.29
N THR A 406 4.81 37.77 11.86
CA THR A 406 5.79 38.15 10.83
C THR A 406 5.62 37.22 9.63
N ARG A 407 5.53 37.81 8.43
CA ARG A 407 5.39 37.10 7.16
C ARG A 407 6.59 37.38 6.27
N ALA A 408 7.33 36.35 5.88
CA ALA A 408 8.45 36.46 4.94
C ALA A 408 8.10 35.77 3.61
N GLU A 409 8.25 36.49 2.50
CA GLU A 409 8.02 36.00 1.13
C GLU A 409 9.32 36.13 0.33
N LEU A 410 9.91 34.98 -0.05
CA LEU A 410 11.08 34.90 -0.92
C LEU A 410 10.62 34.45 -2.31
N VAL A 411 10.88 35.26 -3.33
CA VAL A 411 10.53 35.00 -4.72
C VAL A 411 11.80 34.72 -5.51
N GLY A 412 11.76 33.81 -6.49
CA GLY A 412 12.95 33.47 -7.26
C GLY A 412 12.66 32.65 -8.52
N SER A 413 13.56 32.75 -9.50
CA SER A 413 13.43 32.14 -10.82
C SER A 413 14.50 31.07 -11.14
N PRO A 414 14.74 30.04 -10.30
CA PRO A 414 13.96 29.58 -9.14
C PRO A 414 14.44 30.12 -7.78
N VAL A 415 13.63 29.92 -6.74
CA VAL A 415 14.13 29.77 -5.37
C VAL A 415 14.73 28.38 -5.20
N PHE A 416 15.91 28.31 -4.60
CA PHE A 416 16.63 27.06 -4.32
C PHE A 416 16.93 26.96 -2.82
N ILE A 417 16.66 25.79 -2.24
CA ILE A 417 16.97 25.44 -0.85
C ILE A 417 17.84 24.19 -0.88
N LEU A 418 18.95 24.21 -0.16
CA LEU A 418 19.83 23.07 0.04
C LEU A 418 20.04 22.84 1.54
N ASP A 419 19.69 21.65 2.00
CA ASP A 419 20.21 21.08 3.23
C ASP A 419 21.38 20.15 2.91
N SER A 420 22.58 20.52 3.36
CA SER A 420 23.81 19.79 3.05
C SER A 420 23.96 18.47 3.81
N ALA A 421 23.20 18.26 4.90
CA ALA A 421 23.35 17.12 5.79
C ALA A 421 22.34 16.02 5.49
N GLU A 422 21.05 16.38 5.31
CA GLU A 422 20.03 15.45 4.80
C GLU A 422 20.11 15.29 3.27
N LEU A 423 21.11 15.90 2.60
CA LEU A 423 21.28 15.88 1.14
C LEU A 423 19.99 16.28 0.38
N THR A 424 19.20 17.17 0.97
CA THR A 424 17.87 17.54 0.49
C THR A 424 17.95 18.83 -0.34
N GLU A 425 17.50 18.76 -1.59
CA GLU A 425 17.37 19.88 -2.51
C GLU A 425 15.88 20.20 -2.74
N ILE A 426 15.46 21.44 -2.50
CA ILE A 426 14.13 21.93 -2.86
C ILE A 426 14.27 23.04 -3.91
N THR A 427 13.43 22.99 -4.94
CA THR A 427 13.33 24.03 -5.98
C THR A 427 11.86 24.43 -6.13
N CYS A 428 11.58 25.73 -6.10
CA CYS A 428 10.23 26.29 -6.27
C CYS A 428 10.30 27.72 -6.84
N GLY A 429 9.16 28.33 -7.15
CA GLY A 429 9.12 29.73 -7.61
C GLY A 429 9.00 30.75 -6.46
N ARG A 430 8.43 30.32 -5.33
CA ARG A 430 8.24 31.17 -4.15
C ARG A 430 8.16 30.35 -2.86
N VAL A 431 8.75 30.89 -1.80
CA VAL A 431 8.59 30.43 -0.41
C VAL A 431 7.86 31.51 0.37
N LEU A 432 6.85 31.12 1.14
CA LEU A 432 6.15 31.97 2.09
C LEU A 432 6.27 31.36 3.49
N TYR A 433 6.60 32.17 4.48
CA TYR A 433 6.73 31.77 5.87
C TYR A 433 5.87 32.65 6.78
N HIS A 434 5.12 32.01 7.67
CA HIS A 434 4.30 32.64 8.71
C HIS A 434 4.87 32.26 10.08
N ALA A 435 5.46 33.23 10.77
CA ALA A 435 6.19 32.99 12.02
C ALA A 435 5.30 32.54 13.18
N LEU A 436 4.05 33.00 13.24
CA LEU A 436 3.13 32.72 14.36
C LEU A 436 2.62 31.27 14.38
N ASP A 437 2.40 30.70 13.19
CA ASP A 437 1.90 29.33 12.99
C ASP A 437 3.02 28.30 12.74
N ASP A 438 4.30 28.74 12.80
CA ASP A 438 5.51 28.06 12.30
C ASP A 438 5.25 27.28 11.00
N ARG A 439 4.73 28.02 10.00
CA ARG A 439 4.19 27.47 8.75
C ARG A 439 4.99 27.96 7.54
N PHE A 440 5.37 27.00 6.70
CA PHE A 440 6.00 27.22 5.40
C PHE A 440 5.06 26.79 4.28
N ASP A 441 4.94 27.60 3.23
CA ASP A 441 4.27 27.29 1.97
C ASP A 441 5.25 27.46 0.80
N LEU A 442 5.41 26.40 0.02
CA LEU A 442 6.24 26.35 -1.18
C LEU A 442 5.32 26.38 -2.40
N HIS A 443 5.51 27.36 -3.30
CA HIS A 443 4.67 27.53 -4.48
C HIS A 443 5.48 27.38 -5.78
N ALA A 444 4.88 26.69 -6.74
CA ALA A 444 5.28 26.65 -8.14
C ALA A 444 5.10 28.02 -8.82
N ASP A 445 5.93 28.30 -9.83
CA ASP A 445 5.70 29.37 -10.79
C ASP A 445 5.09 28.80 -12.09
N GLN A 446 4.58 29.66 -12.98
CA GLN A 446 3.93 29.31 -14.24
C GLN A 446 4.78 28.44 -15.20
N GLN A 447 6.09 28.29 -14.94
CA GLN A 447 6.99 27.43 -15.72
C GLN A 447 7.67 26.30 -14.91
N GLN A 448 7.45 26.21 -13.59
CA GLN A 448 8.21 25.32 -12.71
C GLN A 448 7.38 24.83 -11.50
N ASP A 449 7.29 23.51 -11.35
CA ASP A 449 6.73 22.85 -10.18
C ASP A 449 7.62 22.98 -8.93
N VAL A 450 7.02 22.83 -7.75
CA VAL A 450 7.77 22.53 -6.51
C VAL A 450 8.37 21.13 -6.68
N ILE A 451 9.70 21.02 -6.58
CA ILE A 451 10.44 19.76 -6.65
C ILE A 451 11.25 19.61 -5.36
N ILE A 452 11.06 18.48 -4.69
CA ILE A 452 11.88 18.04 -3.57
C ILE A 452 12.70 16.86 -4.06
N LYS A 453 13.99 16.85 -3.79
CA LYS A 453 14.87 15.69 -3.94
C LYS A 453 15.58 15.46 -2.62
N ASP A 454 15.73 14.19 -2.29
CA ASP A 454 16.51 13.64 -1.21
C ASP A 454 17.23 12.41 -1.82
N ASN A 455 18.13 11.77 -1.08
CA ASN A 455 18.97 10.66 -1.49
C ASN A 455 18.20 9.52 -2.18
N ARG A 456 16.96 9.23 -1.74
CA ARG A 456 16.05 8.27 -2.40
C ARG A 456 14.67 8.82 -2.75
N LEU A 457 14.19 9.88 -2.11
CA LEU A 457 12.86 10.44 -2.34
C LEU A 457 12.91 11.56 -3.40
N ARG A 458 11.93 11.59 -4.30
CA ARG A 458 11.67 12.72 -5.19
C ARG A 458 10.19 13.04 -5.24
N ALA A 459 9.78 14.19 -4.73
CA ALA A 459 8.39 14.66 -4.77
C ALA A 459 8.23 15.84 -5.74
N ARG A 460 7.05 15.96 -6.35
CA ARG A 460 6.71 17.06 -7.26
C ARG A 460 5.23 17.44 -7.16
N GLY A 461 4.94 18.74 -7.10
CA GLY A 461 3.59 19.30 -7.09
C GLY A 461 3.55 20.81 -7.33
N SER A 462 2.36 21.40 -7.31
CA SER A 462 2.14 22.86 -7.48
C SER A 462 2.36 23.67 -6.19
N HIS A 463 1.95 23.11 -5.05
CA HIS A 463 1.98 23.76 -3.74
C HIS A 463 2.14 22.70 -2.66
N MET A 464 3.19 22.86 -1.86
CA MET A 464 3.44 22.07 -0.66
C MET A 464 3.40 23.00 0.55
N TRP A 465 2.92 22.52 1.69
CA TRP A 465 2.97 23.27 2.95
C TRP A 465 3.33 22.37 4.13
N ILE A 466 3.83 22.96 5.21
CA ILE A 466 4.09 22.30 6.49
C ILE A 466 3.95 23.30 7.64
N SER A 467 3.25 22.92 8.71
CA SER A 467 3.22 23.64 10.00
C SER A 467 3.72 22.72 11.10
N ARG A 468 4.87 23.08 11.67
CA ARG A 468 5.59 22.25 12.65
C ARG A 468 4.91 22.25 14.01
N GLN A 469 4.43 23.41 14.44
CA GLN A 469 3.68 23.60 15.68
C GLN A 469 2.42 22.73 15.74
N HIS A 470 1.73 22.57 14.60
CA HIS A 470 0.53 21.74 14.48
C HIS A 470 0.84 20.27 14.16
N GLY A 471 2.06 19.97 13.69
CA GLY A 471 2.43 18.63 13.23
C GLY A 471 1.74 18.22 11.93
N GLU A 472 1.42 19.17 11.05
CA GLU A 472 0.67 18.91 9.80
C GLU A 472 1.43 19.41 8.57
N GLY A 473 1.17 18.82 7.41
CA GLY A 473 1.69 19.30 6.13
C GLY A 473 1.03 18.60 4.96
N GLY A 474 1.44 18.90 3.73
CA GLY A 474 0.84 18.26 2.57
C GLY A 474 1.12 18.89 1.22
N PHE A 475 0.46 18.33 0.19
CA PHE A 475 0.34 18.88 -1.15
C PHE A 475 -1.13 19.17 -1.45
N THR A 476 -1.46 20.34 -2.01
CA THR A 476 -2.87 20.74 -2.20
C THR A 476 -3.50 20.28 -3.51
N ASP A 477 -2.70 20.10 -4.57
CA ASP A 477 -3.18 19.65 -5.88
C ASP A 477 -2.53 18.31 -6.28
N ALA A 478 -2.78 17.89 -7.54
CA ALA A 478 -2.14 16.75 -8.19
C ALA A 478 -0.60 16.79 -8.14
N GLY A 479 0.01 15.62 -8.04
CA GLY A 479 1.46 15.49 -7.94
C GLY A 479 1.95 14.04 -8.08
N ILE A 480 3.25 13.87 -7.90
CA ILE A 480 3.94 12.58 -7.94
C ILE A 480 5.02 12.50 -6.86
N VAL A 481 5.13 11.34 -6.23
CA VAL A 481 6.25 10.92 -5.37
C VAL A 481 6.89 9.69 -5.99
N SER A 482 8.18 9.75 -6.22
CA SER A 482 9.02 8.65 -6.71
C SER A 482 10.06 8.29 -5.65
N MET A 483 10.20 7.00 -5.35
CA MET A 483 11.33 6.45 -4.61
C MET A 483 12.30 5.81 -5.60
N LEU A 484 13.56 6.24 -5.55
CA LEU A 484 14.62 5.77 -6.44
C LEU A 484 15.29 4.52 -5.86
N ALA A 485 15.58 3.56 -6.74
CA ALA A 485 16.35 2.37 -6.40
C ALA A 485 17.78 2.76 -5.96
N LYS A 486 18.30 2.06 -4.94
CA LYS A 486 19.70 2.20 -4.49
C LYS A 486 20.64 1.88 -5.67
N ALA A 487 21.54 2.79 -6.00
CA ALA A 487 22.49 2.56 -7.09
C ALA A 487 23.40 1.36 -6.75
N GLN A 488 23.41 0.34 -7.61
CA GLN A 488 24.33 -0.79 -7.46
C GLN A 488 25.78 -0.32 -7.63
N ASP A 489 26.68 -0.86 -6.81
CA ASP A 489 28.13 -0.62 -6.76
C ASP A 489 28.74 -0.28 -8.13
N SER A 490 28.81 1.02 -8.43
CA SER A 490 29.77 1.57 -9.36
C SER A 490 31.00 1.93 -8.54
N PRO A 491 32.20 1.48 -8.93
CA PRO A 491 33.40 1.68 -8.12
C PRO A 491 33.60 3.17 -7.84
N GLU A 492 33.77 3.50 -6.55
CA GLU A 492 33.95 4.86 -6.04
C GLU A 492 34.98 5.62 -6.89
N THR A 493 34.46 6.40 -7.82
CA THR A 493 35.22 7.44 -8.51
C THR A 493 35.00 8.67 -7.67
N GLU A 494 35.98 9.04 -6.84
CA GLU A 494 35.93 10.25 -6.01
C GLU A 494 35.37 11.41 -6.86
N PRO A 495 34.33 12.12 -6.38
CA PRO A 495 33.73 13.20 -7.16
C PRO A 495 34.77 14.31 -7.35
N SER A 496 35.40 14.33 -8.53
CA SER A 496 36.31 15.40 -8.96
C SER A 496 35.46 16.63 -9.31
N ILE A 497 35.05 17.36 -8.30
CA ILE A 497 34.30 18.61 -8.48
C ILE A 497 35.24 19.64 -9.14
N ALA A 498 34.99 19.92 -10.42
CA ALA A 498 35.63 21.02 -11.14
C ALA A 498 34.82 22.31 -10.90
N PRO A 499 35.45 23.43 -10.51
CA PRO A 499 34.72 24.68 -10.30
C PRO A 499 34.20 25.23 -11.64
N ALA A 500 32.87 25.32 -11.75
CA ALA A 500 32.23 26.27 -12.65
C ALA A 500 32.30 27.68 -12.03
N ASP A 501 32.34 28.73 -12.85
CA ASP A 501 32.49 30.12 -12.38
C ASP A 501 31.35 30.52 -11.41
N PRO A 502 31.64 31.03 -10.19
CA PRO A 502 30.65 31.31 -9.16
C PRO A 502 29.93 32.67 -9.35
N THR A 503 29.67 33.08 -10.59
CA THR A 503 29.25 34.46 -10.94
C THR A 503 27.75 34.66 -11.16
N ALA A 504 26.91 33.66 -10.91
CA ALA A 504 25.44 33.77 -11.02
C ALA A 504 24.76 33.11 -9.82
N ALA A 505 23.98 33.90 -9.04
CA ALA A 505 23.35 33.43 -7.81
C ALA A 505 22.21 32.41 -8.01
N ASN A 506 21.67 32.32 -9.24
CA ASN A 506 20.50 31.51 -9.58
C ASN A 506 20.82 30.33 -10.52
N GLN A 507 22.03 29.77 -10.46
CA GLN A 507 22.33 28.51 -11.14
C GLN A 507 22.36 27.34 -10.15
N PRO A 508 21.83 26.17 -10.53
CA PRO A 508 21.91 24.98 -9.69
C PRO A 508 23.39 24.63 -9.44
N ILE A 509 23.73 24.37 -8.17
CA ILE A 509 25.07 23.93 -7.76
C ILE A 509 25.35 22.59 -8.46
N SER A 510 26.07 22.65 -9.57
CA SER A 510 26.30 21.50 -10.44
C SER A 510 27.37 20.60 -9.83
N VAL A 511 26.97 19.74 -8.90
CA VAL A 511 27.78 18.57 -8.52
C VAL A 511 27.94 17.74 -9.80
N ALA A 512 29.17 17.62 -10.29
CA ALA A 512 29.48 16.97 -11.56
C ALA A 512 29.35 15.44 -11.47
N GLN A 513 28.13 14.94 -11.27
CA GLN A 513 27.80 13.54 -11.50
C GLN A 513 27.86 13.27 -13.01
N ALA A 514 28.78 12.40 -13.42
CA ALA A 514 28.79 11.88 -14.79
C ALA A 514 27.50 11.08 -15.00
N GLN A 515 26.55 11.64 -15.76
CA GLN A 515 25.19 11.15 -15.97
C GLN A 515 25.12 9.61 -16.06
N PRO A 516 24.73 8.92 -14.97
CA PRO A 516 24.41 7.50 -15.06
C PRO A 516 23.14 7.35 -15.90
N ALA A 517 22.85 6.15 -16.39
CA ALA A 517 21.49 5.85 -16.81
C ALA A 517 20.56 6.13 -15.62
N ALA A 518 19.43 6.81 -15.85
CA ALA A 518 18.53 7.20 -14.77
C ALA A 518 18.19 5.95 -13.92
N PRO A 519 18.41 5.98 -12.58
CA PRO A 519 18.04 4.85 -11.74
C PRO A 519 16.54 4.62 -11.88
N GLY A 520 16.14 3.35 -11.99
CA GLY A 520 14.72 3.00 -12.03
C GLY A 520 14.03 3.46 -10.76
N SER A 521 12.80 3.95 -10.88
CA SER A 521 11.91 4.06 -9.73
C SER A 521 11.59 2.67 -9.20
N GLU A 522 11.65 2.53 -7.88
CA GLU A 522 11.26 1.32 -7.15
C GLU A 522 9.78 1.37 -6.78
N LEU A 523 9.27 2.59 -6.54
CA LEU A 523 7.90 2.94 -6.23
C LEU A 523 7.59 4.33 -6.78
N ASP A 524 6.52 4.47 -7.55
CA ASP A 524 5.93 5.75 -7.99
C ASP A 524 4.49 5.84 -7.48
N ILE A 525 4.11 6.97 -6.88
CA ILE A 525 2.75 7.27 -6.42
C ILE A 525 2.30 8.57 -7.06
N THR A 526 1.20 8.52 -7.82
CA THR A 526 0.55 9.71 -8.42
C THR A 526 -0.85 9.90 -7.83
N TRP A 527 -1.26 11.15 -7.66
CA TRP A 527 -2.58 11.52 -7.14
C TRP A 527 -3.12 12.77 -7.84
N THR A 528 -4.41 13.08 -7.69
CA THR A 528 -5.07 14.20 -8.37
C THR A 528 -5.70 15.26 -7.47
N GLY A 529 -6.00 14.94 -6.21
CA GLY A 529 -6.74 15.82 -5.29
C GLY A 529 -5.97 16.35 -4.06
N GLY A 530 -4.77 15.84 -3.79
CA GLY A 530 -3.85 16.33 -2.75
C GLY A 530 -3.27 15.21 -1.88
N VAL A 531 -2.39 15.57 -0.95
CA VAL A 531 -1.80 14.67 0.07
C VAL A 531 -1.81 15.36 1.42
N ASP A 532 -2.37 14.72 2.45
CA ASP A 532 -2.32 15.18 3.84
C ASP A 532 -1.28 14.37 4.62
N LEU A 533 -0.37 15.04 5.32
CA LEU A 533 0.66 14.49 6.20
C LEU A 533 0.36 14.89 7.64
N ALA A 534 0.42 13.93 8.56
CA ALA A 534 0.35 14.19 10.00
C ALA A 534 1.52 13.55 10.74
N PHE A 535 2.14 14.34 11.61
CA PHE A 535 3.29 14.03 12.45
C PHE A 535 2.87 14.07 13.92
N GLU A 536 3.65 13.44 14.79
CA GLU A 536 3.45 13.59 16.23
C GLU A 536 3.89 15.00 16.68
N PRO A 537 3.04 15.78 17.38
CA PRO A 537 3.44 17.07 17.93
C PRO A 537 4.62 16.88 18.90
N SER A 538 5.59 17.78 18.82
CA SER A 538 6.96 17.65 19.34
C SER A 538 7.08 17.64 20.87
N GLY A 539 6.54 16.61 21.51
CA GLY A 539 6.76 16.30 22.92
C GLY A 539 8.11 15.63 23.17
N SER A 540 9.19 16.42 23.24
CA SER A 540 10.54 16.05 23.74
C SER A 540 11.46 15.16 22.87
N SER A 541 11.23 15.02 21.56
CA SER A 541 12.23 14.45 20.63
C SER A 541 12.53 15.38 19.45
N ASP A 542 13.81 15.58 19.12
CA ASP A 542 14.33 16.43 18.04
C ASP A 542 13.88 16.06 16.61
N GLN A 543 13.09 14.99 16.45
CA GLN A 543 12.62 14.49 15.16
C GLN A 543 11.10 14.27 15.20
N PRO A 544 10.30 14.98 14.38
CA PRO A 544 8.86 14.73 14.29
C PRO A 544 8.61 13.41 13.57
N VAL A 545 7.95 12.47 14.25
CA VAL A 545 7.69 11.13 13.69
C VAL A 545 6.37 11.14 12.92
N LEU A 546 6.42 10.75 11.65
CA LEU A 546 5.26 10.61 10.78
C LEU A 546 4.25 9.59 11.36
N GLN A 547 2.99 9.99 11.49
CA GLN A 547 1.88 9.13 11.95
C GLN A 547 0.96 8.69 10.81
N GLN A 548 0.76 9.55 9.81
CA GLN A 548 -0.23 9.31 8.76
C GLN A 548 0.10 10.02 7.45
N ILE A 549 -0.18 9.35 6.33
CA ILE A 549 -0.28 9.96 5.00
C ILE A 549 -1.67 9.65 4.43
N VAL A 550 -2.32 10.61 3.79
CA VAL A 550 -3.58 10.41 3.03
C VAL A 550 -3.42 11.00 1.63
N PHE A 551 -3.36 10.16 0.60
CA PHE A 551 -3.43 10.57 -0.79
C PHE A 551 -4.89 10.64 -1.24
N ASN A 552 -5.30 11.77 -1.79
CA ASN A 552 -6.67 12.08 -2.17
C ASN A 552 -6.81 12.22 -3.69
N GLY A 553 -7.88 11.64 -4.25
CA GLY A 553 -8.25 11.77 -5.67
C GLY A 553 -7.39 10.90 -6.58
N ASP A 554 -8.04 9.99 -7.34
CA ASP A 554 -7.48 9.07 -8.35
C ASP A 554 -5.99 8.75 -8.11
N VAL A 555 -5.75 7.87 -7.14
CA VAL A 555 -4.41 7.51 -6.65
C VAL A 555 -3.97 6.22 -7.35
N ASP A 556 -2.87 6.31 -8.09
CA ASP A 556 -2.18 5.17 -8.70
C ASP A 556 -0.82 4.98 -8.04
N VAL A 557 -0.54 3.75 -7.61
CA VAL A 557 0.74 3.30 -7.05
C VAL A 557 1.33 2.27 -8.00
N GLN A 558 2.56 2.48 -8.46
CA GLN A 558 3.30 1.54 -9.30
C GLN A 558 4.58 1.14 -8.56
N SER A 559 4.84 -0.15 -8.43
CA SER A 559 6.04 -0.68 -7.80
C SER A 559 6.57 -1.90 -8.56
N VAL A 560 7.80 -2.31 -8.27
CA VAL A 560 8.38 -3.55 -8.81
C VAL A 560 7.60 -4.82 -8.45
N ASP A 561 6.83 -4.82 -7.35
CA ASP A 561 6.06 -5.96 -6.86
C ASP A 561 4.56 -5.92 -7.28
N GLY A 562 4.10 -4.81 -7.90
CA GLY A 562 2.71 -4.67 -8.34
C GLY A 562 2.20 -3.23 -8.46
N VAL A 563 0.94 -3.10 -8.86
CA VAL A 563 0.20 -1.84 -9.09
C VAL A 563 -1.06 -1.80 -8.24
N ILE A 564 -1.39 -0.64 -7.67
CA ILE A 564 -2.64 -0.38 -6.94
C ILE A 564 -3.29 0.88 -7.52
N SER A 565 -4.60 0.87 -7.77
CA SER A 565 -5.36 2.08 -8.07
C SER A 565 -6.61 2.19 -7.19
N CYS A 566 -6.95 3.41 -6.75
CA CYS A 566 -8.09 3.69 -5.87
C CYS A 566 -8.49 5.18 -5.87
N GLN A 567 -9.58 5.55 -5.21
CA GLN A 567 -10.02 6.95 -5.10
C GLN A 567 -9.28 7.73 -4.00
N GLN A 568 -8.88 7.04 -2.93
CA GLN A 568 -8.14 7.57 -1.78
C GLN A 568 -7.28 6.44 -1.19
N LEU A 569 -6.02 6.74 -0.86
CA LEU A 569 -5.09 5.83 -0.21
C LEU A 569 -4.62 6.41 1.12
N LYS A 570 -4.82 5.70 2.22
CA LYS A 570 -4.44 6.10 3.57
C LYS A 570 -3.39 5.15 4.13
N MET A 571 -2.25 5.69 4.55
CA MET A 571 -1.18 4.97 5.24
C MET A 571 -1.12 5.45 6.69
N ARG A 572 -1.04 4.52 7.65
CA ARG A 572 -0.81 4.80 9.07
C ARG A 572 0.49 4.17 9.53
N PHE A 573 1.22 4.90 10.36
CA PHE A 573 2.53 4.53 10.87
C PHE A 573 2.49 4.47 12.39
N GLU A 574 3.31 3.59 12.97
CA GLU A 574 3.56 3.47 14.40
C GLU A 574 5.07 3.50 14.66
N LYS A 575 5.48 3.82 15.89
CA LYS A 575 6.90 3.75 16.26
C LYS A 575 7.31 2.31 16.48
N ASN A 576 8.42 1.89 15.87
CA ASN A 576 9.11 0.67 16.28
C ASN A 576 9.95 0.90 17.55
N ASP A 577 10.59 -0.14 18.07
CA ASP A 577 11.41 -0.08 19.29
C ASP A 577 12.63 0.86 19.19
N VAL A 578 13.00 1.28 17.98
CA VAL A 578 14.08 2.25 17.68
C VAL A 578 13.52 3.67 17.49
N GLY A 579 12.21 3.88 17.69
CA GLY A 579 11.53 5.17 17.55
C GLY A 579 11.25 5.60 16.10
N LYS A 580 11.59 4.79 15.09
CA LYS A 580 11.31 5.07 13.68
C LYS A 580 9.85 4.78 13.34
N ALA A 581 9.26 5.60 12.46
CA ALA A 581 7.95 5.32 11.87
C ALA A 581 8.01 4.09 10.96
N VAL A 582 7.20 3.07 11.24
CA VAL A 582 6.97 1.90 10.37
C VAL A 582 5.49 1.79 10.01
N PRO A 583 5.13 1.41 8.77
CA PRO A 583 3.73 1.21 8.39
C PRO A 583 3.04 0.14 9.24
N ALA A 584 1.88 0.48 9.79
CA ALA A 584 1.04 -0.42 10.60
C ALA A 584 -0.26 -0.79 9.89
N ARG A 585 -0.81 0.11 9.07
CA ARG A 585 -2.03 -0.15 8.29
C ARG A 585 -2.13 0.70 7.03
N MET A 586 -2.58 0.09 5.94
CA MET A 586 -2.92 0.77 4.69
C MET A 586 -4.40 0.53 4.37
N THR A 587 -5.15 1.58 4.04
CA THR A 587 -6.54 1.48 3.61
C THR A 587 -6.72 2.20 2.28
N ALA A 588 -7.13 1.47 1.25
CA ALA A 588 -7.50 1.99 -0.06
C ALA A 588 -9.03 1.98 -0.20
N VAL A 589 -9.61 3.08 -0.67
CA VAL A 589 -11.06 3.32 -0.66
C VAL A 589 -11.57 3.67 -2.06
N GLN A 590 -12.70 3.08 -2.41
CA GLN A 590 -13.43 3.16 -3.69
C GLN A 590 -12.65 2.73 -4.95
N LYS A 591 -13.31 1.92 -5.78
CA LYS A 591 -12.81 1.41 -7.08
C LYS A 591 -11.44 0.71 -6.98
N VAL A 592 -11.12 0.10 -5.83
CA VAL A 592 -9.80 -0.49 -5.62
C VAL A 592 -9.52 -1.58 -6.65
N MET A 593 -8.35 -1.49 -7.28
CA MET A 593 -7.70 -2.55 -8.02
C MET A 593 -6.30 -2.75 -7.43
N ALA A 594 -5.90 -4.00 -7.17
CA ALA A 594 -4.53 -4.36 -6.79
C ALA A 594 -4.06 -5.52 -7.67
N ARG A 595 -2.93 -5.37 -8.36
CA ARG A 595 -2.39 -6.33 -9.34
C ARG A 595 -0.93 -6.63 -9.07
N ASN A 596 -0.56 -7.91 -9.16
CA ASN A 596 0.83 -8.37 -9.26
C ASN A 596 0.95 -9.36 -10.43
N ASP A 597 2.10 -10.03 -10.57
CA ASP A 597 2.34 -11.03 -11.63
C ASP A 597 1.41 -12.27 -11.51
N ASP A 598 0.99 -12.60 -10.28
CA ASP A 598 0.20 -13.80 -9.97
C ASP A 598 -1.31 -13.60 -10.14
N GLN A 599 -1.83 -12.39 -9.83
CA GLN A 599 -3.27 -12.14 -9.78
C GLN A 599 -3.65 -10.65 -9.81
N THR A 600 -4.93 -10.39 -10.03
CA THR A 600 -5.58 -9.08 -9.87
C THR A 600 -6.80 -9.18 -8.98
N ILE A 601 -6.86 -8.34 -7.94
CA ILE A 601 -8.03 -8.16 -7.08
C ILE A 601 -8.71 -6.86 -7.43
N TRP A 602 -10.03 -6.87 -7.48
CA TRP A 602 -10.87 -5.67 -7.44
C TRP A 602 -11.79 -5.74 -6.22
N ALA A 603 -11.97 -4.62 -5.53
CA ALA A 603 -12.89 -4.46 -4.40
C ALA A 603 -13.32 -3.00 -4.26
N ASP A 604 -14.41 -2.71 -3.57
CA ASP A 604 -14.80 -1.33 -3.28
C ASP A 604 -13.89 -0.72 -2.21
N ASP A 605 -13.56 -1.49 -1.16
CA ASP A 605 -12.60 -1.11 -0.12
C ASP A 605 -11.58 -2.23 0.11
N LEU A 606 -10.32 -1.86 0.35
CA LEU A 606 -9.22 -2.76 0.69
C LEU A 606 -8.46 -2.23 1.91
N ASP A 607 -8.29 -3.08 2.92
CA ASP A 607 -7.66 -2.71 4.19
C ASP A 607 -6.63 -3.78 4.55
N VAL A 608 -5.38 -3.34 4.78
CA VAL A 608 -4.20 -4.17 4.94
C VAL A 608 -3.52 -3.80 6.25
N THR A 609 -3.30 -4.77 7.13
CA THR A 609 -2.52 -4.60 8.36
C THR A 609 -1.12 -5.15 8.19
N PHE A 610 -0.16 -4.51 8.84
CA PHE A 610 1.24 -4.91 8.83
C PHE A 610 1.71 -5.31 10.22
N ALA A 611 2.55 -6.33 10.29
CA ALA A 611 3.25 -6.78 11.49
C ALA A 611 4.76 -6.61 11.34
N GLN A 612 5.43 -6.30 12.45
CA GLN A 612 6.88 -6.30 12.53
C GLN A 612 7.40 -7.74 12.68
N ALA A 613 8.48 -8.07 11.97
CA ALA A 613 9.16 -9.35 12.07
C ALA A 613 9.85 -9.48 13.44
N PRO A 614 9.67 -10.59 14.18
CA PRO A 614 10.32 -10.76 15.46
C PRO A 614 11.85 -10.87 15.30
N GLU A 615 12.61 -10.15 16.14
CA GLU A 615 14.10 -10.04 16.14
C GLU A 615 14.86 -11.36 15.99
N SER A 616 14.21 -12.48 16.32
CA SER A 616 14.79 -13.82 16.11
C SER A 616 15.06 -14.10 14.63
N GLU A 617 14.13 -13.81 13.72
CA GLU A 617 14.25 -14.18 12.29
C GLU A 617 15.26 -13.32 11.52
N SER A 618 15.48 -12.07 11.92
CA SER A 618 16.47 -11.17 11.32
C SER A 618 17.92 -11.68 11.51
N ALA A 619 18.20 -12.44 12.58
CA ALA A 619 19.50 -13.12 12.76
C ALA A 619 19.73 -14.34 11.83
N GLU A 620 18.71 -14.79 11.10
CA GLU A 620 18.78 -15.95 10.17
C GLU A 620 18.96 -15.54 8.70
N ALA A 621 18.99 -14.23 8.42
CA ALA A 621 19.14 -13.62 7.10
C ALA A 621 20.35 -12.67 7.00
N ALA A 622 21.18 -12.61 8.04
CA ALA A 622 22.22 -11.58 8.20
C ALA A 622 23.52 -11.78 7.37
N ASP A 623 23.64 -12.87 6.60
CA ASP A 623 24.73 -13.04 5.62
C ASP A 623 24.44 -12.33 4.27
N ASP A 624 23.20 -11.83 4.07
CA ASP A 624 22.75 -11.13 2.87
C ASP A 624 22.53 -9.63 3.15
N VAL A 625 23.63 -8.91 3.35
CA VAL A 625 23.64 -7.45 3.59
C VAL A 625 23.47 -6.71 2.26
N ASP A 626 22.24 -6.32 1.90
CA ASP A 626 21.87 -5.09 1.13
C ASP A 626 20.44 -5.15 0.55
N ALA A 627 19.40 -5.20 1.41
CA ALA A 627 18.01 -5.09 0.97
C ALA A 627 17.11 -4.37 2.01
N GLU A 628 17.34 -3.07 2.24
CA GLU A 628 16.38 -2.25 3.00
C GLU A 628 15.11 -1.98 2.17
N SER A 629 13.98 -2.50 2.65
CA SER A 629 12.64 -2.18 2.14
C SER A 629 12.31 -0.70 2.28
N LEU A 630 11.55 -0.16 1.32
CA LEU A 630 10.84 1.12 1.42
C LEU A 630 9.86 1.21 2.63
N ILE A 631 9.49 0.07 3.22
CA ILE A 631 8.53 -0.08 4.34
C ILE A 631 9.30 -0.48 5.63
N GLY A 632 10.64 -0.51 5.59
CA GLY A 632 11.51 -1.11 6.62
C GLY A 632 11.61 -2.63 6.43
N SER A 633 12.83 -3.18 6.54
CA SER A 633 13.13 -4.61 6.27
C SER A 633 12.33 -5.61 7.11
N ASP A 634 11.76 -5.14 8.22
CA ASP A 634 11.04 -5.95 9.18
C ASP A 634 9.52 -5.93 8.99
N THR A 635 8.97 -5.15 8.06
CA THR A 635 7.51 -5.00 7.92
C THR A 635 6.92 -6.04 6.96
N ARG A 636 5.97 -6.85 7.42
CA ARG A 636 5.27 -7.88 6.63
C ARG A 636 3.75 -7.70 6.70
N VAL A 637 3.03 -8.23 5.71
CA VAL A 637 1.55 -8.32 5.79
C VAL A 637 1.17 -9.23 6.95
N GLN A 638 0.16 -8.83 7.70
CA GLN A 638 -0.53 -9.68 8.65
C GLN A 638 -1.88 -10.11 8.06
N ASP A 639 -2.84 -9.19 7.98
CA ASP A 639 -4.20 -9.46 7.50
C ASP A 639 -4.56 -8.56 6.31
N VAL A 640 -5.38 -9.08 5.41
CA VAL A 640 -5.99 -8.32 4.31
C VAL A 640 -7.50 -8.53 4.31
N PHE A 641 -8.24 -7.43 4.26
CA PHE A 641 -9.69 -7.39 4.21
C PHE A 641 -10.12 -6.62 2.96
N ALA A 642 -10.79 -7.29 2.03
CA ALA A 642 -11.40 -6.65 0.87
C ALA A 642 -12.93 -6.77 0.94
N ASN A 643 -13.66 -5.70 0.63
CA ASN A 643 -15.13 -5.65 0.72
C ASN A 643 -15.74 -4.96 -0.51
N GLY A 644 -16.96 -5.37 -0.88
CA GLY A 644 -17.75 -4.76 -1.94
C GLY A 644 -17.40 -5.29 -3.33
N ASP A 645 -18.26 -6.18 -3.85
CA ASP A 645 -18.11 -6.96 -5.09
C ASP A 645 -16.65 -7.35 -5.38
N VAL A 646 -16.09 -8.18 -4.49
CA VAL A 646 -14.72 -8.64 -4.58
C VAL A 646 -14.59 -9.61 -5.76
N GLN A 647 -13.68 -9.29 -6.68
CA GLN A 647 -13.32 -10.15 -7.81
C GLN A 647 -11.83 -10.45 -7.73
N VAL A 648 -11.44 -11.71 -7.94
CA VAL A 648 -10.03 -12.14 -7.96
C VAL A 648 -9.80 -12.89 -9.26
N LEU A 649 -8.98 -12.35 -10.17
CA LEU A 649 -8.47 -13.04 -11.37
C LEU A 649 -7.08 -13.60 -11.05
N LEU A 650 -6.87 -14.88 -11.35
CA LEU A 650 -5.61 -15.61 -11.17
C LEU A 650 -4.87 -15.75 -12.51
N ALA A 651 -3.55 -15.91 -12.47
CA ALA A 651 -2.72 -16.10 -13.66
C ALA A 651 -3.05 -17.39 -14.46
N ASP A 652 -3.68 -18.40 -13.85
CA ASP A 652 -4.21 -19.59 -14.53
C ASP A 652 -5.54 -19.35 -15.28
N GLY A 653 -6.02 -18.10 -15.26
CA GLY A 653 -7.25 -17.67 -15.91
C GLY A 653 -8.54 -17.94 -15.11
N ALA A 654 -8.46 -18.52 -13.92
CA ALA A 654 -9.61 -18.65 -13.03
C ALA A 654 -10.00 -17.29 -12.42
N ARG A 655 -11.31 -17.06 -12.23
CA ARG A 655 -11.85 -15.88 -11.56
C ARG A 655 -12.84 -16.26 -10.46
N ALA A 656 -12.58 -15.76 -9.25
CA ALA A 656 -13.48 -15.86 -8.11
C ALA A 656 -14.27 -14.56 -7.90
N PHE A 657 -15.50 -14.69 -7.39
CA PHE A 657 -16.40 -13.59 -7.05
C PHE A 657 -16.98 -13.81 -5.66
N ALA A 658 -16.94 -12.78 -4.82
CA ALA A 658 -17.44 -12.78 -3.45
C ALA A 658 -17.93 -11.37 -3.05
N ASP A 659 -18.56 -11.24 -1.89
CA ASP A 659 -18.94 -9.93 -1.34
C ASP A 659 -17.84 -9.40 -0.40
N ARG A 660 -17.06 -10.31 0.19
CA ARG A 660 -15.92 -10.03 1.07
C ARG A 660 -14.84 -11.11 0.92
N LEU A 661 -13.59 -10.68 1.05
CA LEU A 661 -12.40 -11.53 1.20
C LEU A 661 -11.70 -11.20 2.51
N VAL A 662 -11.29 -12.23 3.25
CA VAL A 662 -10.41 -12.13 4.42
C VAL A 662 -9.20 -13.02 4.17
N ALA A 663 -7.99 -12.50 4.30
CA ALA A 663 -6.76 -13.26 4.15
C ALA A 663 -5.82 -13.04 5.34
N ASP A 664 -5.31 -14.13 5.89
CA ASP A 664 -4.28 -14.15 6.94
C ASP A 664 -2.98 -14.62 6.29
N ALA A 665 -2.02 -13.71 6.15
CA ALA A 665 -0.73 -13.96 5.50
C ALA A 665 0.20 -14.85 6.34
N ALA A 666 0.01 -14.92 7.67
CA ALA A 666 0.83 -15.73 8.56
C ALA A 666 0.37 -17.20 8.56
N GLN A 667 -0.95 -17.45 8.58
CA GLN A 667 -1.53 -18.79 8.46
C GLN A 667 -1.63 -19.27 7.01
N GLU A 668 -1.50 -18.36 6.06
CA GLU A 668 -1.69 -18.58 4.63
C GLU A 668 -3.09 -19.11 4.29
N THR A 669 -4.10 -18.43 4.82
CA THR A 669 -5.51 -18.79 4.60
C THR A 669 -6.29 -17.64 3.99
N VAL A 670 -7.20 -17.96 3.07
CA VAL A 670 -8.12 -17.00 2.44
C VAL A 670 -9.55 -17.48 2.62
N GLU A 671 -10.43 -16.63 3.12
CA GLU A 671 -11.87 -16.87 3.21
C GLU A 671 -12.62 -15.92 2.28
N LEU A 672 -13.37 -16.49 1.32
CA LEU A 672 -14.27 -15.79 0.42
C LEU A 672 -15.70 -15.94 0.92
N THR A 673 -16.40 -14.85 1.20
CA THR A 673 -17.77 -14.87 1.75
C THR A 673 -18.74 -14.00 0.97
N GLY A 674 -20.02 -14.40 0.93
CA GLY A 674 -21.08 -13.64 0.28
C GLY A 674 -22.43 -14.37 0.19
N GLU A 675 -23.41 -13.74 -0.46
CA GLU A 675 -24.72 -14.37 -0.73
C GLU A 675 -24.66 -15.44 -1.84
N ASP A 676 -23.76 -15.26 -2.81
CA ASP A 676 -23.51 -16.16 -3.95
C ASP A 676 -22.02 -16.08 -4.32
N VAL A 677 -21.19 -16.84 -3.61
CA VAL A 677 -19.77 -17.03 -3.92
C VAL A 677 -19.66 -17.91 -5.16
N VAL A 678 -18.85 -17.45 -6.13
CA VAL A 678 -18.69 -18.09 -7.44
C VAL A 678 -17.21 -18.28 -7.74
N ILE A 679 -16.84 -19.47 -8.22
CA ILE A 679 -15.52 -19.76 -8.79
C ILE A 679 -15.72 -20.20 -10.24
N ALA A 680 -15.18 -19.43 -11.17
CA ALA A 680 -15.30 -19.65 -12.61
C ALA A 680 -13.92 -19.89 -13.23
N ARG A 681 -13.80 -20.83 -14.17
CA ARG A 681 -12.58 -21.06 -14.96
C ARG A 681 -12.96 -21.71 -16.29
N ASP A 682 -12.60 -21.09 -17.41
CA ASP A 682 -12.88 -21.56 -18.77
C ASP A 682 -14.27 -22.20 -18.95
N ASP A 683 -14.38 -23.52 -19.03
CA ASP A 683 -15.64 -24.27 -19.19
C ASP A 683 -16.28 -24.76 -17.87
N MET A 684 -15.74 -24.40 -16.70
CA MET A 684 -16.25 -24.78 -15.38
C MET A 684 -16.78 -23.58 -14.59
N LEU A 685 -17.92 -23.78 -13.90
CA LEU A 685 -18.53 -22.79 -13.02
C LEU A 685 -19.08 -23.44 -11.75
N ILE A 686 -18.52 -23.06 -10.60
CA ILE A 686 -18.99 -23.45 -9.27
C ILE A 686 -19.71 -22.25 -8.64
N ASP A 687 -20.99 -22.40 -8.30
CA ASP A 687 -21.87 -21.33 -7.81
C ASP A 687 -22.74 -21.72 -6.60
N HIS A 688 -23.46 -20.74 -6.04
CA HIS A 688 -24.34 -20.86 -4.87
C HIS A 688 -23.62 -21.11 -3.53
N GLY A 689 -22.37 -20.70 -3.42
CA GLY A 689 -21.57 -20.78 -2.20
C GLY A 689 -21.86 -19.64 -1.23
N ARG A 690 -21.50 -19.82 0.04
CA ARG A 690 -21.61 -18.80 1.09
C ARG A 690 -20.30 -18.46 1.77
N SER A 691 -19.50 -19.48 2.09
CA SER A 691 -18.10 -19.34 2.48
C SER A 691 -17.27 -20.38 1.75
N VAL A 692 -16.11 -19.97 1.26
CA VAL A 692 -15.05 -20.85 0.75
C VAL A 692 -13.75 -20.47 1.44
N THR A 693 -13.20 -21.40 2.21
CA THR A 693 -11.89 -21.25 2.87
C THR A 693 -10.84 -22.00 2.06
N LEU A 694 -9.76 -21.33 1.68
CA LEU A 694 -8.58 -21.91 1.08
C LEU A 694 -7.44 -21.86 2.09
N ARG A 695 -6.65 -22.93 2.18
CA ARG A 695 -5.54 -23.07 3.12
C ARG A 695 -4.28 -23.53 2.38
N ARG A 696 -3.41 -22.58 2.09
CA ARG A 696 -2.22 -22.76 1.25
C ARG A 696 -1.30 -23.86 1.78
N LYS A 697 -0.91 -23.75 3.07
CA LYS A 697 -0.01 -24.70 3.77
C LYS A 697 -0.52 -26.13 3.82
N GLU A 698 -1.85 -26.30 3.80
CA GLU A 698 -2.49 -27.62 3.86
C GLU A 698 -2.79 -28.17 2.46
N GLY A 699 -2.72 -27.35 1.40
CA GLY A 699 -3.19 -27.70 0.06
C GLY A 699 -4.71 -27.92 -0.03
N THR A 700 -5.50 -27.39 0.90
CA THR A 700 -6.93 -27.69 1.00
C THR A 700 -7.82 -26.50 0.65
N ALA A 701 -9.02 -26.80 0.12
CA ALA A 701 -10.10 -25.84 -0.03
C ALA A 701 -11.42 -26.44 0.49
N TYR A 702 -12.11 -25.70 1.35
CA TYR A 702 -13.36 -26.10 1.98
C TYR A 702 -14.48 -25.13 1.61
N TRP A 703 -15.54 -25.66 1.02
CA TRP A 703 -16.76 -24.96 0.64
C TRP A 703 -17.85 -25.30 1.65
N GLU A 704 -18.27 -24.33 2.44
CA GLU A 704 -19.28 -24.53 3.49
C GLU A 704 -20.71 -24.41 2.93
N GLY A 705 -21.54 -25.40 3.25
CA GLY A 705 -22.95 -25.40 2.93
C GLY A 705 -23.26 -25.88 1.49
N PRO A 706 -24.41 -25.46 0.93
CA PRO A 706 -24.81 -25.87 -0.40
C PRO A 706 -23.90 -25.30 -1.48
N GLY A 707 -23.89 -25.97 -2.63
CA GLY A 707 -23.17 -25.52 -3.81
C GLY A 707 -23.51 -26.36 -5.02
N GLN A 708 -23.03 -25.90 -6.17
CA GLN A 708 -23.27 -26.54 -7.45
C GLN A 708 -22.05 -26.31 -8.35
N ALA A 709 -21.50 -27.39 -8.91
CA ALA A 709 -20.49 -27.33 -9.97
C ALA A 709 -21.14 -27.65 -11.31
N ARG A 710 -20.74 -26.94 -12.37
CA ARG A 710 -21.24 -27.11 -13.74
C ARG A 710 -20.09 -27.12 -14.73
N LEU A 711 -20.10 -28.09 -15.63
CA LEU A 711 -19.26 -28.13 -16.84
C LEU A 711 -20.10 -27.62 -18.02
N LEU A 712 -19.53 -26.73 -18.82
CA LEU A 712 -20.23 -25.93 -19.84
C LEU A 712 -19.89 -26.40 -21.25
N THR A 713 -20.78 -26.18 -22.22
CA THR A 713 -20.49 -26.45 -23.64
C THR A 713 -19.73 -25.31 -24.33
N SER A 714 -19.47 -24.21 -23.64
CA SER A 714 -18.85 -23.02 -24.21
C SER A 714 -18.10 -22.29 -23.10
N PRO A 715 -16.84 -21.88 -23.35
CA PRO A 715 -16.00 -21.25 -22.34
C PRO A 715 -16.53 -19.87 -21.94
N LEU A 716 -16.22 -19.47 -20.71
CA LEU A 716 -16.53 -18.17 -20.13
C LEU A 716 -15.45 -17.15 -20.48
N ASP A 717 -15.85 -15.95 -20.88
CA ASP A 717 -14.93 -14.82 -21.03
C ASP A 717 -14.63 -14.21 -19.65
N LEU A 718 -13.51 -14.64 -19.05
CA LEU A 718 -13.05 -14.22 -17.73
C LEU A 718 -11.79 -13.34 -17.76
N GLN A 719 -11.17 -13.18 -18.94
CA GLN A 719 -9.82 -12.60 -19.08
C GLN A 719 -9.79 -11.06 -19.19
N SER A 720 -10.93 -10.39 -18.96
CA SER A 720 -10.99 -8.93 -18.96
C SER A 720 -10.13 -8.34 -17.84
N GLU A 721 -9.23 -7.40 -18.15
CA GLU A 721 -8.44 -6.67 -17.15
C GLU A 721 -9.27 -5.64 -16.33
N SER A 722 -10.59 -5.83 -16.25
CA SER A 722 -11.53 -4.99 -15.51
C SER A 722 -12.58 -5.84 -14.79
N ARG A 723 -13.33 -5.23 -13.85
CA ARG A 723 -14.48 -5.87 -13.21
C ARG A 723 -15.52 -6.27 -14.26
N ILE A 724 -16.05 -7.49 -14.16
CA ILE A 724 -17.14 -8.00 -15.00
C ILE A 724 -18.36 -8.35 -14.15
N GLU A 725 -19.55 -8.43 -14.74
CA GLU A 725 -20.69 -9.02 -14.03
C GLU A 725 -20.44 -10.50 -13.73
N ARG A 726 -20.89 -10.98 -12.55
CA ARG A 726 -20.81 -12.41 -12.19
C ARG A 726 -21.41 -13.29 -13.30
N PRO A 727 -20.69 -14.32 -13.80
CA PRO A 727 -21.15 -15.16 -14.91
C PRO A 727 -22.52 -15.79 -14.65
N LYS A 728 -23.50 -15.49 -15.53
CA LYS A 728 -24.86 -16.04 -15.46
C LYS A 728 -25.10 -16.95 -16.65
N ILE A 729 -25.35 -18.24 -16.39
CA ILE A 729 -25.74 -19.19 -17.45
C ILE A 729 -27.18 -18.89 -17.86
N ALA A 730 -27.38 -18.61 -19.16
CA ALA A 730 -28.70 -18.38 -19.71
C ALA A 730 -29.60 -19.63 -19.53
N PRO A 731 -30.88 -19.47 -19.11
CA PRO A 731 -31.79 -20.60 -18.97
C PRO A 731 -32.10 -21.21 -20.35
N ARG A 732 -31.77 -22.50 -20.50
CA ARG A 732 -31.96 -23.30 -21.72
C ARG A 732 -33.41 -23.22 -22.23
N ARG A 733 -33.62 -22.88 -23.50
CA ARG A 733 -34.95 -23.01 -24.14
C ARG A 733 -35.12 -24.43 -24.67
N ARG A 734 -36.38 -24.86 -24.78
CA ARG A 734 -36.71 -26.22 -25.23
C ARG A 734 -36.31 -26.40 -26.70
N GLY A 735 -35.31 -27.25 -26.95
CA GLY A 735 -34.77 -27.54 -28.28
C GLY A 735 -33.33 -27.07 -28.48
N ASP A 736 -32.83 -26.16 -27.63
CA ASP A 736 -31.43 -25.75 -27.67
C ASP A 736 -30.51 -26.89 -27.18
N PRO A 737 -29.25 -26.95 -27.65
CA PRO A 737 -28.24 -27.82 -27.04
C PRO A 737 -28.12 -27.54 -25.53
N PRO A 738 -27.70 -28.54 -24.72
CA PRO A 738 -27.42 -28.28 -23.31
C PRO A 738 -26.33 -27.22 -23.20
N SER A 739 -26.52 -26.16 -22.41
CA SER A 739 -25.44 -25.22 -22.06
C SER A 739 -24.52 -25.75 -20.96
N VAL A 740 -24.91 -26.87 -20.34
CA VAL A 740 -24.26 -27.53 -19.23
C VAL A 740 -24.23 -29.04 -19.54
N THR A 741 -23.05 -29.60 -19.74
CA THR A 741 -22.83 -31.02 -20.04
C THR A 741 -22.89 -31.88 -18.79
N MET A 742 -22.39 -31.38 -17.67
CA MET A 742 -22.41 -32.04 -16.37
C MET A 742 -22.75 -31.03 -15.28
N ARG A 743 -23.51 -31.45 -14.27
CA ARG A 743 -23.82 -30.67 -13.08
C ARG A 743 -23.81 -31.54 -11.84
N ALA A 744 -22.95 -31.22 -10.88
CA ALA A 744 -23.00 -31.75 -9.52
C ALA A 744 -23.68 -30.73 -8.58
N ARG A 745 -24.44 -31.21 -7.59
CA ARG A 745 -25.05 -30.41 -6.52
C ARG A 745 -24.84 -31.10 -5.18
N TRP A 746 -24.65 -30.32 -4.13
CA TRP A 746 -24.57 -30.78 -2.74
C TRP A 746 -25.28 -29.76 -1.81
N ASN A 747 -25.55 -30.15 -0.57
CA ASN A 747 -26.20 -29.28 0.42
C ASN A 747 -25.46 -29.12 1.76
N GLU A 748 -24.43 -29.92 2.07
CA GLU A 748 -23.66 -29.79 3.32
C GLU A 748 -22.25 -29.20 3.12
N SER A 749 -21.41 -29.77 2.24
CA SER A 749 -20.07 -29.21 1.96
C SER A 749 -19.40 -29.86 0.74
N MET A 750 -18.42 -29.14 0.16
CA MET A 750 -17.38 -29.72 -0.70
C MET A 750 -16.01 -29.51 -0.03
N ASN A 751 -15.16 -30.53 -0.03
CA ASN A 751 -13.76 -30.43 0.39
C ASN A 751 -12.86 -30.86 -0.78
N TYR A 752 -11.77 -30.14 -0.99
CA TYR A 752 -10.72 -30.44 -1.96
C TYR A 752 -9.37 -30.52 -1.23
N ASP A 753 -8.58 -31.54 -1.57
CA ASP A 753 -7.21 -31.76 -1.10
C ASP A 753 -6.30 -31.90 -2.32
N SER A 754 -5.31 -31.02 -2.49
CA SER A 754 -4.34 -31.09 -3.60
C SER A 754 -3.22 -32.08 -3.35
N ASN A 755 -2.91 -32.42 -2.10
CA ASN A 755 -1.76 -33.24 -1.74
C ASN A 755 -2.02 -34.75 -1.94
N PHE A 756 -3.27 -35.15 -2.17
CA PHE A 756 -3.63 -36.53 -2.48
C PHE A 756 -2.94 -37.02 -3.76
N ASN A 757 -2.44 -38.26 -3.74
CA ASN A 757 -1.82 -38.97 -4.87
C ASN A 757 -0.79 -38.14 -5.66
N GLU A 758 0.31 -37.76 -4.98
CA GLU A 758 1.45 -37.03 -5.57
C GLU A 758 1.06 -35.72 -6.28
N GLY A 759 0.11 -34.97 -5.72
CA GLY A 759 -0.34 -33.68 -6.27
C GLY A 759 -1.52 -33.77 -7.23
N ALA A 760 -2.06 -34.96 -7.50
CA ALA A 760 -3.24 -35.10 -8.37
C ALA A 760 -4.52 -34.56 -7.67
N GLY A 761 -4.72 -34.92 -6.40
CA GLY A 761 -5.79 -34.40 -5.56
C GLY A 761 -7.04 -35.29 -5.43
N GLU A 762 -7.91 -34.92 -4.49
CA GLU A 762 -9.21 -35.54 -4.19
C GLU A 762 -10.29 -34.45 -4.04
N ILE A 763 -11.48 -34.66 -4.60
CA ILE A 763 -12.68 -33.85 -4.33
C ILE A 763 -13.72 -34.70 -3.61
N LYS A 764 -14.22 -34.21 -2.48
CA LYS A 764 -15.25 -34.87 -1.66
C LYS A 764 -16.47 -33.99 -1.46
N LEU A 765 -17.59 -34.39 -2.05
CA LEU A 765 -18.91 -33.79 -1.87
C LEU A 765 -19.67 -34.53 -0.77
N THR A 766 -20.33 -33.81 0.14
CA THR A 766 -21.07 -34.37 1.28
C THR A 766 -22.47 -33.74 1.39
N GLY A 767 -23.43 -34.52 1.90
CA GLY A 767 -24.85 -34.18 1.98
C GLY A 767 -25.66 -34.93 0.92
N ASP A 768 -26.85 -34.45 0.57
CA ASP A 768 -27.63 -34.99 -0.56
C ASP A 768 -26.96 -34.61 -1.89
N VAL A 769 -25.98 -35.40 -2.31
CA VAL A 769 -25.22 -35.20 -3.55
C VAL A 769 -26.03 -35.75 -4.73
N SER A 770 -26.16 -34.94 -5.78
CA SER A 770 -26.78 -35.35 -7.05
C SER A 770 -25.97 -34.81 -8.23
N VAL A 771 -25.49 -35.71 -9.07
CA VAL A 771 -24.77 -35.43 -10.32
C VAL A 771 -25.66 -35.81 -11.49
N ILE A 772 -25.78 -34.93 -12.48
CA ILE A 772 -26.48 -35.20 -13.74
C ILE A 772 -25.53 -34.84 -14.88
N ALA A 773 -25.28 -35.80 -15.77
CA ALA A 773 -24.55 -35.60 -17.02
C ALA A 773 -25.48 -35.83 -18.23
N GLU A 774 -25.30 -35.03 -19.28
CA GLU A 774 -26.00 -35.13 -20.56
C GLU A 774 -24.95 -35.15 -21.71
N PRO A 775 -24.12 -36.21 -21.82
CA PRO A 775 -23.00 -36.25 -22.79
C PRO A 775 -23.50 -36.20 -24.25
N LYS A 776 -24.69 -36.75 -24.51
CA LYS A 776 -25.37 -36.69 -25.80
C LYS A 776 -26.81 -36.18 -25.59
N PRO A 777 -27.42 -35.47 -26.56
CA PRO A 777 -28.81 -34.98 -26.40
C PRO A 777 -29.84 -36.08 -26.09
N GLY A 778 -29.67 -37.27 -26.68
CA GLY A 778 -30.49 -38.46 -26.42
C GLY A 778 -30.09 -39.27 -25.18
N GLU A 779 -29.14 -38.80 -24.37
CA GLU A 779 -28.62 -39.52 -23.21
C GLU A 779 -28.75 -38.65 -21.94
N ARG A 780 -28.93 -39.29 -20.79
CA ARG A 780 -28.81 -38.66 -19.47
C ARG A 780 -28.36 -39.67 -18.42
N ASN A 781 -27.27 -39.36 -17.75
CA ASN A 781 -26.70 -40.15 -16.67
C ASN A 781 -26.92 -39.38 -15.35
N GLN A 782 -27.30 -40.08 -14.28
CA GLN A 782 -27.56 -39.49 -12.97
C GLN A 782 -26.93 -40.35 -11.88
N LEU A 783 -26.23 -39.72 -10.95
CA LEU A 783 -25.63 -40.35 -9.78
C LEU A 783 -26.05 -39.58 -8.52
N ASP A 784 -26.76 -40.25 -7.62
CA ASP A 784 -27.19 -39.70 -6.33
C ASP A 784 -26.52 -40.45 -5.16
N GLY A 785 -26.24 -39.78 -4.05
CA GLY A 785 -25.70 -40.39 -2.83
C GLY A 785 -25.53 -39.41 -1.67
N ARG A 786 -25.09 -39.88 -0.49
CA ARG A 786 -24.76 -39.03 0.68
C ARG A 786 -23.33 -38.48 0.69
N THR A 787 -22.46 -39.12 -0.07
CA THR A 787 -21.07 -38.71 -0.23
C THR A 787 -20.60 -39.16 -1.60
N LEU A 788 -19.95 -38.27 -2.33
CA LEU A 788 -19.24 -38.57 -3.56
C LEU A 788 -17.79 -38.17 -3.39
N ILE A 789 -16.86 -39.08 -3.67
CA ILE A 789 -15.42 -38.83 -3.66
C ILE A 789 -14.91 -39.05 -5.08
N LEU A 790 -14.15 -38.10 -5.61
CA LEU A 790 -13.47 -38.15 -6.89
C LEU A 790 -11.97 -38.11 -6.60
N GLN A 791 -11.27 -39.19 -6.92
CA GLN A 791 -9.84 -39.36 -6.70
C GLN A 791 -9.13 -39.37 -8.06
N PHE A 792 -8.10 -38.55 -8.19
CA PHE A 792 -7.39 -38.34 -9.43
C PHE A 792 -5.98 -38.94 -9.40
N THR A 793 -5.39 -39.13 -10.58
CA THR A 793 -4.01 -39.60 -10.72
C THR A 793 -3.30 -38.88 -11.86
N ASN A 794 -1.97 -38.75 -11.76
CA ASN A 794 -1.13 -38.16 -12.79
C ASN A 794 -0.71 -39.22 -13.82
N VAL A 795 -1.01 -38.97 -15.10
CA VAL A 795 -0.57 -39.78 -16.24
C VAL A 795 0.72 -39.16 -16.80
N PRO A 796 1.80 -39.94 -16.98
CA PRO A 796 3.03 -39.41 -17.54
C PRO A 796 2.87 -39.06 -19.02
N SER A 797 2.98 -37.78 -19.35
CA SER A 797 3.05 -37.30 -20.74
C SER A 797 4.26 -37.91 -21.46
N GLU A 798 4.07 -38.47 -22.66
CA GLU A 798 5.20 -38.94 -23.47
C GLU A 798 6.14 -37.76 -23.80
N PRO A 799 7.47 -37.93 -23.72
CA PRO A 799 8.42 -36.83 -23.93
C PRO A 799 8.52 -36.45 -25.42
N GLY A 800 7.62 -35.58 -25.88
CA GLY A 800 7.55 -35.09 -27.25
C GLY A 800 6.99 -33.67 -27.36
N THR A 801 7.84 -32.73 -27.81
CA THR A 801 7.48 -31.38 -28.28
C THR A 801 6.81 -30.40 -27.30
N GLY A 802 7.60 -29.89 -26.35
CA GLY A 802 7.92 -28.45 -26.34
C GLY A 802 7.04 -27.47 -25.56
N SER A 803 7.24 -27.41 -24.24
CA SER A 803 7.29 -26.13 -23.51
C SER A 803 8.35 -26.22 -22.40
N THR A 804 9.19 -25.20 -22.24
CA THR A 804 10.23 -25.14 -21.19
C THR A 804 9.83 -24.16 -20.10
N ARG A 805 8.82 -24.53 -19.30
CA ARG A 805 8.53 -23.95 -18.00
C ARG A 805 7.87 -25.02 -17.11
N PRO A 806 8.36 -25.27 -15.89
CA PRO A 806 7.73 -26.22 -14.97
C PRO A 806 6.64 -25.49 -14.17
N ASP A 807 5.49 -25.27 -14.80
CA ASP A 807 4.34 -24.63 -14.13
C ASP A 807 3.52 -25.66 -13.34
N ALA A 808 3.05 -25.28 -12.15
CA ALA A 808 2.44 -26.18 -11.18
C ALA A 808 0.93 -26.37 -11.44
N GLY A 809 0.55 -27.51 -12.04
CA GLY A 809 -0.80 -27.78 -12.50
C GLY A 809 -1.86 -27.92 -11.39
N THR A 810 -3.01 -27.29 -11.60
CA THR A 810 -4.15 -27.22 -10.66
C THR A 810 -5.25 -28.26 -10.99
N PRO A 811 -6.18 -28.59 -10.05
CA PRO A 811 -7.13 -29.72 -10.09
C PRO A 811 -8.05 -29.95 -11.31
N PHE A 812 -8.14 -29.02 -12.27
CA PHE A 812 -9.18 -29.06 -13.31
C PHE A 812 -8.67 -29.00 -14.77
N ASP A 813 -7.36 -28.92 -15.00
CA ASP A 813 -6.81 -28.99 -16.37
C ASP A 813 -6.93 -30.39 -16.97
N SER A 814 -7.74 -30.52 -18.02
CA SER A 814 -7.88 -31.75 -18.82
C SER A 814 -7.05 -31.76 -20.12
N GLN A 815 -6.34 -30.65 -20.42
CA GLN A 815 -5.50 -30.54 -21.64
C GLN A 815 -4.00 -30.33 -21.37
N GLU A 816 -3.61 -29.65 -20.28
CA GLU A 816 -2.18 -29.38 -19.99
C GLU A 816 -1.65 -30.07 -18.71
N SER A 817 -2.47 -30.27 -17.68
CA SER A 817 -2.08 -31.16 -16.58
C SER A 817 -2.30 -32.61 -17.00
N GLY A 818 -1.32 -33.48 -16.75
CA GLY A 818 -1.44 -34.91 -17.03
C GLY A 818 -2.45 -35.66 -16.17
N ARG A 819 -3.28 -34.96 -15.38
CA ARG A 819 -4.17 -35.57 -14.39
C ARG A 819 -5.48 -36.03 -15.02
N VAL A 820 -5.90 -37.24 -14.63
CA VAL A 820 -7.18 -37.85 -15.00
C VAL A 820 -7.90 -38.35 -13.76
N LEU A 821 -9.22 -38.57 -13.87
CA LEU A 821 -9.97 -39.28 -12.83
C LEU A 821 -9.48 -40.73 -12.75
N GLU A 822 -9.15 -41.21 -11.56
CA GLU A 822 -8.85 -42.62 -11.33
C GLU A 822 -10.07 -43.34 -10.74
N GLN A 823 -10.62 -42.81 -9.65
CA GLN A 823 -11.71 -43.47 -8.92
C GLN A 823 -12.84 -42.50 -8.56
N LEU A 824 -14.06 -42.99 -8.67
CA LEU A 824 -15.28 -42.36 -8.22
C LEU A 824 -15.92 -43.25 -7.16
N ILE A 825 -16.21 -42.71 -5.98
CA ILE A 825 -16.73 -43.46 -4.83
C ILE A 825 -18.01 -42.80 -4.32
N ALA A 826 -19.15 -43.43 -4.54
CA ALA A 826 -20.46 -43.00 -4.05
C ALA A 826 -20.90 -43.82 -2.83
N ARG A 827 -21.33 -43.15 -1.75
CA ARG A 827 -21.73 -43.82 -0.48
C ARG A 827 -23.07 -43.33 0.06
N GLY A 828 -23.72 -44.21 0.82
CA GLY A 828 -24.90 -43.90 1.63
C GLY A 828 -26.18 -43.81 0.81
N ASP A 829 -26.63 -44.96 0.29
CA ASP A 829 -27.74 -45.10 -0.65
C ASP A 829 -27.40 -44.55 -2.05
N ALA A 830 -26.22 -44.91 -2.55
CA ALA A 830 -25.74 -44.58 -3.88
C ALA A 830 -26.68 -45.18 -4.94
N ARG A 831 -27.08 -44.35 -5.91
CA ARG A 831 -27.91 -44.72 -7.06
C ARG A 831 -27.31 -44.16 -8.32
N LEU A 832 -27.14 -45.03 -9.30
CA LEU A 832 -26.61 -44.71 -10.61
C LEU A 832 -27.67 -45.10 -11.64
N GLU A 833 -28.11 -44.14 -12.45
CA GLU A 833 -29.14 -44.32 -13.48
C GLU A 833 -28.67 -43.71 -14.81
N GLN A 834 -28.53 -44.54 -15.85
CA GLN A 834 -28.39 -44.10 -17.24
C GLN A 834 -29.72 -44.26 -17.96
N ARG A 835 -30.09 -43.25 -18.74
CA ARG A 835 -31.25 -43.27 -19.65
C ARG A 835 -30.84 -42.88 -21.05
N ALA A 836 -31.12 -43.75 -22.01
CA ALA A 836 -30.91 -43.51 -23.44
C ALA A 836 -32.24 -43.49 -24.19
N TRP A 837 -32.36 -42.57 -25.16
CA TRP A 837 -33.48 -42.41 -26.07
C TRP A 837 -32.98 -42.43 -27.51
N ASP A 838 -33.67 -43.16 -28.39
CA ASP A 838 -33.38 -43.22 -29.83
C ASP A 838 -33.44 -41.84 -30.53
N THR A 839 -34.06 -40.85 -29.88
CA THR A 839 -34.27 -39.49 -30.42
C THR A 839 -33.57 -38.42 -29.57
N PRO A 840 -32.83 -37.47 -30.18
CA PRO A 840 -32.26 -36.31 -29.48
C PRO A 840 -33.26 -35.44 -28.70
N GLY A 841 -34.55 -35.52 -29.04
CA GLY A 841 -35.64 -34.82 -28.35
C GLY A 841 -36.15 -35.51 -27.09
N ARG A 842 -35.59 -36.68 -26.71
CA ARG A 842 -36.02 -37.52 -25.59
C ARG A 842 -37.52 -37.86 -25.62
N THR A 843 -38.01 -38.19 -26.81
CA THR A 843 -39.39 -38.66 -27.03
C THR A 843 -39.43 -40.19 -27.06
N GLY A 844 -40.47 -40.79 -26.48
CA GLY A 844 -40.60 -42.25 -26.31
C GLY A 844 -40.23 -42.72 -24.90
N GLU A 845 -40.27 -44.03 -24.69
CA GLU A 845 -39.75 -44.66 -23.48
C GLU A 845 -38.23 -44.84 -23.59
N PRO A 846 -37.43 -44.51 -22.55
CA PRO A 846 -35.99 -44.73 -22.59
C PRO A 846 -35.62 -46.18 -22.29
N ARG A 847 -34.47 -46.60 -22.83
CA ARG A 847 -33.64 -47.67 -22.27
C ARG A 847 -33.13 -47.20 -20.91
N ILE A 848 -33.13 -48.08 -19.90
CA ILE A 848 -32.69 -47.74 -18.54
C ILE A 848 -31.69 -48.78 -18.05
N PHE A 849 -30.51 -48.31 -17.63
CA PHE A 849 -29.56 -49.08 -16.83
C PHE A 849 -29.46 -48.43 -15.46
N TYR A 850 -29.74 -49.19 -14.39
CA TYR A 850 -29.83 -48.67 -13.03
C TYR A 850 -29.13 -49.60 -12.04
N VAL A 851 -28.27 -49.04 -11.19
CA VAL A 851 -27.57 -49.74 -10.11
C VAL A 851 -27.78 -48.97 -8.81
N ALA A 852 -28.11 -49.65 -7.72
CA ALA A 852 -28.24 -49.03 -6.40
C ALA A 852 -27.63 -49.90 -5.30
N ALA A 853 -26.92 -49.27 -4.36
CA ALA A 853 -26.27 -49.95 -3.23
C ALA A 853 -25.89 -48.99 -2.09
N LYS A 854 -25.32 -49.52 -1.01
CA LYS A 854 -24.77 -48.69 0.08
C LYS A 854 -23.42 -48.05 -0.25
N HIS A 855 -22.60 -48.72 -1.06
CA HIS A 855 -21.29 -48.26 -1.52
C HIS A 855 -21.10 -48.71 -2.97
N LEU A 856 -20.72 -47.78 -3.84
CA LEU A 856 -20.31 -48.03 -5.22
C LEU A 856 -18.96 -47.34 -5.45
N THR A 857 -17.99 -48.09 -5.97
CA THR A 857 -16.72 -47.57 -6.50
C THR A 857 -16.69 -47.85 -8.00
N TRP A 858 -16.28 -46.87 -8.79
CA TRP A 858 -15.96 -46.97 -10.21
C TRP A 858 -14.50 -46.58 -10.39
N ASN A 859 -13.72 -47.39 -11.11
CA ASN A 859 -12.38 -47.03 -11.58
C ASN A 859 -12.46 -46.71 -13.08
N ASP A 860 -12.11 -45.49 -13.44
CA ASP A 860 -12.26 -44.96 -14.80
C ASP A 860 -11.15 -45.48 -15.74
N LEU A 861 -9.97 -45.78 -15.20
CA LEU A 861 -8.82 -46.26 -15.97
C LEU A 861 -8.86 -47.77 -16.27
N SER A 862 -9.47 -48.57 -15.39
CA SER A 862 -9.68 -50.01 -15.60
C SER A 862 -11.09 -50.37 -16.04
N GLU A 863 -11.99 -49.39 -16.15
CA GLU A 863 -13.42 -49.54 -16.47
C GLU A 863 -14.11 -50.63 -15.64
N GLN A 864 -13.87 -50.58 -14.32
CA GLN A 864 -14.34 -51.55 -13.34
C GLN A 864 -15.23 -50.89 -12.29
N ALA A 865 -16.34 -51.55 -11.95
CA ALA A 865 -17.16 -51.18 -10.80
C ALA A 865 -17.12 -52.26 -9.71
N GLU A 866 -16.93 -51.81 -8.47
CA GLU A 866 -17.12 -52.61 -7.26
C GLU A 866 -18.32 -52.04 -6.48
N VAL A 867 -19.31 -52.89 -6.22
CA VAL A 867 -20.52 -52.52 -5.49
C VAL A 867 -20.62 -53.41 -4.25
N VAL A 868 -20.53 -52.82 -3.06
CA VAL A 868 -20.34 -53.54 -1.80
C VAL A 868 -21.61 -53.54 -0.94
N GLY A 869 -21.99 -54.72 -0.46
CA GLY A 869 -23.17 -54.96 0.36
C GLY A 869 -24.42 -55.31 -0.46
N ASP A 870 -25.58 -55.09 0.16
CA ASP A 870 -26.89 -55.25 -0.49
C ASP A 870 -27.03 -54.27 -1.66
N GLY A 871 -27.58 -54.74 -2.78
CA GLY A 871 -27.78 -53.91 -3.96
C GLY A 871 -28.80 -54.44 -4.97
N GLU A 872 -29.12 -53.60 -5.94
CA GLU A 872 -30.09 -53.83 -7.01
C GLU A 872 -29.53 -53.38 -8.36
N LEU A 873 -29.75 -54.19 -9.40
CA LEU A 873 -29.48 -53.89 -10.81
C LEU A 873 -30.79 -54.00 -11.60
N VAL A 874 -31.12 -53.01 -12.40
CA VAL A 874 -32.25 -53.03 -13.34
C VAL A 874 -31.76 -52.67 -14.73
N ILE A 875 -32.07 -53.53 -15.70
CA ILE A 875 -31.84 -53.31 -17.13
C ILE A 875 -33.22 -53.34 -17.81
N ARG A 876 -33.61 -52.25 -18.46
CA ARG A 876 -34.85 -52.12 -19.22
C ARG A 876 -34.56 -51.76 -20.67
N ASP A 877 -35.12 -52.56 -21.57
CA ASP A 877 -35.21 -52.29 -23.00
C ASP A 877 -36.69 -52.05 -23.38
N PRO A 878 -37.06 -50.88 -23.95
CA PRO A 878 -38.45 -50.59 -24.33
C PRO A 878 -38.87 -51.34 -25.61
N ASP A 879 -40.17 -51.58 -25.79
CA ASP A 879 -40.70 -52.06 -27.06
C ASP A 879 -40.49 -50.99 -28.15
N GLY A 880 -39.57 -51.23 -29.09
CA GLY A 880 -39.32 -50.34 -30.22
C GLY A 880 -40.42 -50.37 -31.29
N ASP A 881 -40.54 -49.30 -32.07
CA ASP A 881 -41.51 -49.14 -33.19
C ASP A 881 -41.15 -49.97 -34.46
N GLY A 882 -40.32 -51.01 -34.32
CA GLY A 882 -39.78 -51.83 -35.42
C GLY A 882 -40.78 -52.77 -36.11
N ASP A 883 -40.46 -53.16 -37.34
CA ASP A 883 -41.28 -54.04 -38.19
C ASP A 883 -41.44 -55.46 -37.60
N GLU A 884 -42.44 -56.22 -38.07
CA GLU A 884 -42.79 -57.53 -37.48
C GLU A 884 -41.68 -58.60 -37.56
N ASP A 885 -40.63 -58.39 -38.37
CA ASP A 885 -39.50 -59.31 -38.50
C ASP A 885 -38.52 -59.27 -37.30
N ASP A 886 -38.41 -58.14 -36.59
CA ASP A 886 -37.59 -58.03 -35.35
C ASP A 886 -38.16 -58.90 -34.21
N ARG A 887 -39.41 -59.35 -34.33
CA ARG A 887 -40.04 -60.25 -33.35
C ARG A 887 -39.45 -61.67 -33.36
N LYS A 888 -38.55 -62.00 -34.30
CA LYS A 888 -37.85 -63.30 -34.37
C LYS A 888 -36.73 -63.45 -33.35
N ASP A 889 -36.18 -62.36 -32.81
CA ASP A 889 -35.06 -62.38 -31.87
C ASP A 889 -35.47 -62.36 -30.39
N ARG A 890 -36.69 -62.83 -30.09
CA ARG A 890 -37.28 -62.84 -28.74
C ARG A 890 -36.88 -64.08 -27.96
N GLY A 891 -36.41 -63.87 -26.73
CA GLY A 891 -36.07 -64.92 -25.77
C GLY A 891 -36.21 -64.41 -24.34
N LEU A 892 -36.23 -65.31 -23.35
CA LEU A 892 -36.16 -64.86 -21.95
C LEU A 892 -34.82 -64.13 -21.74
N PHE A 893 -34.83 -62.96 -21.12
CA PHE A 893 -33.67 -62.07 -21.00
C PHE A 893 -33.09 -61.53 -22.34
N LYS A 894 -33.80 -61.66 -23.49
CA LYS A 894 -33.39 -61.12 -24.80
C LYS A 894 -34.41 -60.12 -25.37
N GLY A 895 -33.97 -58.92 -25.73
CA GLY A 895 -34.82 -57.87 -26.30
C GLY A 895 -35.80 -57.26 -25.29
N PRO A 896 -36.89 -56.62 -25.77
CA PRO A 896 -37.68 -55.68 -24.98
C PRO A 896 -38.29 -56.32 -23.73
N GLY A 897 -38.12 -55.64 -22.60
CA GLY A 897 -38.47 -56.13 -21.28
C GLY A 897 -37.74 -55.43 -20.15
N THR A 898 -37.80 -56.02 -18.97
CA THR A 898 -37.08 -55.57 -17.78
C THR A 898 -36.49 -56.75 -17.03
N SER A 899 -35.17 -56.76 -16.89
CA SER A 899 -34.39 -57.63 -16.01
C SER A 899 -34.10 -56.88 -14.71
N ARG A 900 -34.38 -57.49 -13.56
CA ARG A 900 -34.08 -56.97 -12.23
C ARG A 900 -33.33 -58.03 -11.44
N PHE A 901 -32.18 -57.68 -10.89
CA PHE A 901 -31.40 -58.53 -9.98
C PHE A 901 -31.21 -57.82 -8.64
N VAL A 902 -31.27 -58.58 -7.54
CA VAL A 902 -31.01 -58.12 -6.17
C VAL A 902 -30.02 -59.09 -5.53
N TRP A 903 -29.04 -58.59 -4.79
CA TRP A 903 -28.03 -59.39 -4.08
C TRP A 903 -27.76 -58.83 -2.67
N THR A 904 -27.03 -59.60 -1.85
CA THR A 904 -26.79 -59.32 -0.42
C THR A 904 -25.32 -59.22 -0.02
N ARG A 905 -24.37 -59.32 -0.97
CA ARG A 905 -22.93 -59.24 -0.66
C ARG A 905 -22.13 -58.31 -1.55
N ARG A 906 -22.15 -58.52 -2.87
CA ARG A 906 -21.27 -57.82 -3.81
C ARG A 906 -21.78 -57.95 -5.25
N LEU A 907 -21.53 -56.92 -6.05
CA LEU A 907 -21.49 -56.99 -7.51
C LEU A 907 -20.11 -56.48 -7.95
N ASP A 908 -19.41 -57.29 -8.74
CA ASP A 908 -18.23 -56.87 -9.51
C ASP A 908 -18.61 -56.73 -10.98
N MET A 909 -18.16 -55.66 -11.63
CA MET A 909 -18.40 -55.37 -13.05
C MET A 909 -17.09 -54.97 -13.72
N THR A 910 -16.77 -55.60 -14.85
CA THR A 910 -15.56 -55.31 -15.63
C THR A 910 -15.93 -55.17 -17.09
N ARG A 911 -15.47 -54.12 -17.79
CA ARG A 911 -15.69 -54.03 -19.24
C ARG A 911 -14.93 -55.14 -19.99
N ASP A 912 -15.57 -55.75 -20.97
CA ASP A 912 -14.95 -56.70 -21.89
C ASP A 912 -14.40 -56.03 -23.17
N ALA A 913 -13.69 -56.81 -23.99
CA ALA A 913 -13.04 -56.33 -25.20
C ALA A 913 -14.01 -55.99 -26.36
N ASP A 914 -15.27 -56.45 -26.28
CA ASP A 914 -16.33 -56.16 -27.24
C ASP A 914 -17.15 -54.92 -26.82
N GLY A 915 -16.80 -54.30 -25.68
CA GLY A 915 -17.43 -53.12 -25.11
C GLY A 915 -18.53 -53.41 -24.09
N GLY A 916 -18.87 -54.69 -23.88
CA GLY A 916 -19.84 -55.21 -22.93
C GLY A 916 -19.31 -55.25 -21.50
N PHE A 917 -20.07 -55.88 -20.59
CA PHE A 917 -19.66 -56.08 -19.20
C PHE A 917 -19.79 -57.54 -18.77
N ASP A 918 -18.73 -58.07 -18.16
CA ASP A 918 -18.80 -59.26 -17.32
C ASP A 918 -19.21 -58.85 -15.89
N LEU A 919 -20.40 -59.26 -15.48
CA LEU A 919 -21.04 -58.99 -14.18
C LEU A 919 -20.97 -60.22 -13.29
N SER A 920 -20.56 -60.06 -12.03
CA SER A 920 -20.52 -61.13 -11.02
C SER A 920 -21.26 -60.71 -9.75
N MET A 921 -22.50 -61.17 -9.60
CA MET A 921 -23.37 -60.90 -8.45
C MET A 921 -23.27 -62.02 -7.41
N GLU A 922 -23.16 -61.64 -6.15
CA GLU A 922 -22.89 -62.55 -5.04
C GLU A 922 -23.81 -62.35 -3.83
N GLY A 923 -24.24 -63.47 -3.25
CA GLY A 923 -24.98 -63.53 -1.99
C GLY A 923 -26.48 -63.49 -2.21
N ALA A 924 -27.13 -64.65 -2.12
CA ALA A 924 -28.59 -64.82 -2.20
C ALA A 924 -29.22 -63.99 -3.33
N VAL A 925 -28.74 -64.20 -4.55
CA VAL A 925 -29.10 -63.38 -5.70
C VAL A 925 -30.49 -63.78 -6.19
N GLU A 926 -31.41 -62.82 -6.28
CA GLU A 926 -32.75 -62.97 -6.85
C GLU A 926 -32.84 -62.18 -8.17
N GLY A 927 -33.07 -62.89 -9.29
CA GLY A 927 -33.31 -62.31 -10.60
C GLY A 927 -34.76 -62.48 -11.05
N ILE A 928 -35.33 -61.46 -11.68
CA ILE A 928 -36.67 -61.46 -12.28
C ILE A 928 -36.57 -60.82 -13.67
N TYR A 929 -37.08 -61.51 -14.69
CA TYR A 929 -37.30 -60.95 -16.03
C TYR A 929 -38.79 -60.84 -16.34
N ARG A 930 -39.16 -59.77 -17.04
CA ARG A 930 -40.49 -59.54 -17.62
C ARG A 930 -40.33 -58.91 -19.01
N GLY A 931 -40.55 -59.69 -20.05
CA GLY A 931 -40.67 -59.22 -21.44
C GLY A 931 -42.04 -58.63 -21.75
N SER A 932 -42.26 -58.29 -23.02
CA SER A 932 -43.46 -57.59 -23.51
C SER A 932 -44.77 -58.37 -23.35
N THR A 933 -44.75 -59.71 -23.29
CA THR A 933 -45.97 -60.53 -23.09
C THR A 933 -46.07 -61.12 -21.69
N LYS A 934 -47.31 -61.48 -21.29
CA LYS A 934 -47.57 -62.17 -20.01
C LYS A 934 -46.96 -63.57 -19.90
N GLN A 935 -46.42 -64.13 -20.98
CA GLN A 935 -45.75 -65.43 -20.99
C GLN A 935 -44.22 -65.29 -20.83
N ASP A 936 -43.67 -64.11 -21.09
CA ASP A 936 -42.22 -63.83 -21.06
C ASP A 936 -41.77 -63.42 -19.66
N ILE A 937 -42.10 -64.24 -18.66
CA ILE A 937 -41.71 -64.01 -17.26
C ILE A 937 -40.76 -65.12 -16.84
N ALA A 938 -39.62 -64.75 -16.27
CA ALA A 938 -38.73 -65.69 -15.60
C ALA A 938 -38.34 -65.17 -14.22
N SER A 939 -38.05 -66.09 -13.31
CA SER A 939 -37.39 -65.79 -12.03
C SER A 939 -36.30 -66.82 -11.80
N ILE A 940 -35.20 -66.37 -11.18
CA ILE A 940 -34.03 -67.17 -10.85
C ILE A 940 -33.54 -66.79 -9.46
N THR A 941 -33.18 -67.78 -8.64
CA THR A 941 -32.53 -67.54 -7.34
C THR A 941 -31.30 -68.43 -7.22
N ALA A 942 -30.17 -67.90 -6.77
CA ALA A 942 -28.91 -68.65 -6.64
C ALA A 942 -27.95 -68.02 -5.60
N GLU A 943 -26.90 -68.74 -5.22
CA GLU A 943 -25.84 -68.21 -4.34
C GLU A 943 -24.95 -67.18 -5.06
N ARG A 944 -24.73 -67.37 -6.37
CA ARG A 944 -23.96 -66.48 -7.28
C ARG A 944 -24.56 -66.51 -8.69
N ILE A 945 -24.63 -65.36 -9.34
CA ILE A 945 -25.03 -65.21 -10.75
C ILE A 945 -23.96 -64.40 -11.47
N GLU A 946 -23.42 -64.97 -12.54
CA GLU A 946 -22.55 -64.31 -13.51
C GLU A 946 -23.38 -63.99 -14.76
N ALA A 947 -23.31 -62.76 -15.25
CA ALA A 947 -24.01 -62.33 -16.46
C ALA A 947 -23.03 -61.60 -17.38
N ARG A 948 -23.11 -61.84 -18.68
CA ARG A 948 -22.38 -61.07 -19.69
C ARG A 948 -23.35 -60.20 -20.47
N THR A 949 -23.04 -58.92 -20.61
CA THR A 949 -23.73 -58.03 -21.54
C THR A 949 -22.94 -57.83 -22.83
N ARG A 950 -23.61 -57.41 -23.90
CA ARG A 950 -22.99 -56.96 -25.15
C ARG A 950 -23.67 -55.67 -25.63
N PRO A 951 -22.96 -54.77 -26.33
CA PRO A 951 -23.60 -53.62 -26.95
C PRO A 951 -24.65 -54.02 -28.00
N THR A 952 -25.69 -53.20 -28.16
CA THR A 952 -26.80 -53.44 -29.12
C THR A 952 -26.57 -52.76 -30.49
N GLY A 953 -25.48 -52.00 -30.68
CA GLY A 953 -25.13 -51.29 -31.91
C GLY A 953 -23.84 -51.79 -32.59
N GLU A 954 -23.41 -51.13 -33.68
CA GLU A 954 -22.11 -51.44 -34.31
C GLU A 954 -20.93 -51.18 -33.35
N PRO A 955 -19.92 -52.07 -33.29
CA PRO A 955 -18.81 -51.93 -32.35
C PRO A 955 -17.97 -50.67 -32.61
N ARG A 956 -17.57 -49.99 -31.53
CA ARG A 956 -16.69 -48.81 -31.55
C ARG A 956 -15.45 -49.09 -32.40
N THR A 957 -15.26 -48.35 -33.50
CA THR A 957 -14.19 -48.63 -34.48
C THR A 957 -12.79 -48.19 -34.01
N GLN A 958 -12.68 -47.55 -32.83
CA GLN A 958 -11.42 -47.24 -32.16
C GLN A 958 -11.59 -47.47 -30.64
N PRO A 959 -10.66 -48.18 -29.97
CA PRO A 959 -10.70 -48.47 -28.53
C PRO A 959 -9.97 -47.37 -27.72
N GLN A 960 -10.10 -46.11 -28.12
CA GLN A 960 -9.39 -45.00 -27.51
C GLN A 960 -10.42 -44.06 -26.88
N PRO A 961 -10.34 -43.75 -25.57
CA PRO A 961 -11.32 -42.87 -24.93
C PRO A 961 -11.27 -41.50 -25.59
N ASN A 962 -12.41 -41.09 -26.14
CA ASN A 962 -12.57 -39.75 -26.67
C ASN A 962 -12.77 -38.83 -25.45
N PRO A 963 -12.00 -37.74 -25.26
CA PRO A 963 -12.16 -36.88 -24.08
C PRO A 963 -13.56 -36.24 -23.95
N ASN A 964 -14.36 -36.29 -25.03
CA ASN A 964 -15.76 -35.86 -25.07
C ASN A 964 -16.78 -36.95 -24.68
N ASP A 965 -16.41 -38.21 -24.44
CA ASP A 965 -17.37 -39.28 -24.09
C ASP A 965 -17.91 -39.14 -22.65
N GLY A 966 -17.27 -38.29 -21.84
CA GLY A 966 -17.73 -37.88 -20.50
C GLY A 966 -17.34 -38.86 -19.40
N VAL A 967 -17.17 -38.31 -18.19
CA VAL A 967 -16.99 -39.13 -16.98
C VAL A 967 -18.21 -40.03 -16.80
N LEU A 968 -17.97 -41.33 -16.59
CA LEU A 968 -18.99 -42.36 -16.31
C LEU A 968 -19.78 -42.84 -17.56
N ASP A 969 -19.07 -43.47 -18.50
CA ASP A 969 -19.65 -44.23 -19.63
C ASP A 969 -19.90 -45.71 -19.29
N LEU A 970 -21.15 -46.06 -19.01
CA LEU A 970 -21.58 -47.45 -18.76
C LEU A 970 -21.91 -48.23 -20.05
N GLY A 971 -21.31 -47.86 -21.19
CA GLY A 971 -21.32 -48.63 -22.44
C GLY A 971 -22.59 -48.56 -23.28
N GLY A 972 -23.54 -47.69 -22.94
CA GLY A 972 -24.72 -47.41 -23.77
C GLY A 972 -25.74 -48.54 -23.80
N ASP A 973 -26.29 -48.82 -24.99
CA ASP A 973 -27.35 -49.82 -25.15
C ASP A 973 -26.78 -51.24 -24.98
N MET A 974 -27.23 -51.95 -23.93
CA MET A 974 -26.70 -53.23 -23.49
C MET A 974 -27.75 -54.33 -23.44
N ASP A 975 -27.50 -55.43 -24.17
CA ASP A 975 -28.24 -56.69 -24.10
C ASP A 975 -27.54 -57.70 -23.17
N ILE A 976 -28.28 -58.58 -22.49
CA ILE A 976 -27.68 -59.76 -21.84
C ILE A 976 -27.41 -60.83 -22.91
N ASP A 977 -26.17 -61.28 -23.04
CA ASP A 977 -25.75 -62.33 -23.97
C ASP A 977 -25.68 -63.72 -23.33
N ARG A 978 -25.31 -63.77 -22.04
CA ARG A 978 -25.19 -65.02 -21.29
C ARG A 978 -25.52 -64.83 -19.81
N LEU A 979 -26.17 -65.82 -19.22
CA LEU A 979 -26.53 -65.84 -17.80
C LEU A 979 -26.17 -67.19 -17.17
N MET A 980 -25.25 -67.21 -16.21
CA MET A 980 -24.81 -68.40 -15.50
C MET A 980 -25.04 -68.27 -14.00
N ALA A 981 -25.87 -69.15 -13.44
CA ALA A 981 -26.15 -69.21 -12.01
C ALA A 981 -25.55 -70.47 -11.37
N ARG A 982 -25.07 -70.35 -10.13
CA ARG A 982 -24.39 -71.42 -9.38
C ARG A 982 -24.82 -71.43 -7.92
N GLY A 983 -24.94 -72.64 -7.37
CA GLY A 983 -25.26 -72.90 -5.97
C GLY A 983 -26.75 -72.71 -5.67
N GLN A 984 -27.44 -73.82 -5.38
CA GLN A 984 -28.88 -73.85 -5.03
C GLN A 984 -29.74 -73.05 -6.01
N VAL A 985 -29.59 -73.34 -7.30
CA VAL A 985 -30.24 -72.60 -8.38
C VAL A 985 -31.68 -73.08 -8.53
N TYR A 986 -32.64 -72.16 -8.34
CA TYR A 986 -34.04 -72.41 -8.65
C TYR A 986 -34.54 -71.42 -9.70
N ILE A 987 -35.17 -71.92 -10.76
CA ILE A 987 -35.64 -71.15 -11.91
C ILE A 987 -37.10 -71.47 -12.17
N ALA A 988 -37.92 -70.44 -12.37
CA ALA A 988 -39.34 -70.59 -12.69
C ALA A 988 -39.76 -69.70 -13.86
N THR A 989 -40.36 -70.33 -14.86
CA THR A 989 -41.14 -69.72 -15.95
C THR A 989 -42.61 -70.15 -15.81
N PRO A 990 -43.57 -69.63 -16.59
CA PRO A 990 -44.97 -70.06 -16.50
C PRO A 990 -45.15 -71.57 -16.70
N ARG A 991 -44.35 -72.15 -17.62
CA ARG A 991 -44.47 -73.55 -18.06
C ARG A 991 -43.61 -74.52 -17.27
N ARG A 992 -42.51 -74.07 -16.63
CA ARG A 992 -41.51 -74.94 -16.00
C ARG A 992 -40.91 -74.35 -14.73
N ARG A 993 -40.59 -75.24 -13.79
CA ARG A 993 -39.79 -74.94 -12.60
C ARG A 993 -38.64 -75.94 -12.52
N VAL A 994 -37.44 -75.45 -12.27
CA VAL A 994 -36.18 -76.21 -12.31
C VAL A 994 -35.42 -75.94 -11.02
N ASP A 995 -34.94 -77.00 -10.39
CA ASP A 995 -34.06 -76.99 -9.20
C ASP A 995 -32.76 -77.73 -9.58
N CYS A 996 -31.62 -77.05 -9.48
CA CYS A 996 -30.31 -77.51 -9.93
C CYS A 996 -29.14 -76.85 -9.17
N ASP A 997 -27.90 -77.30 -9.42
CA ASP A 997 -26.69 -76.70 -8.83
C ASP A 997 -25.99 -75.73 -9.81
N LEU A 998 -26.20 -75.92 -11.12
CA LEU A 998 -25.67 -75.10 -12.22
C LEU A 998 -26.78 -74.83 -13.25
N PHE A 999 -26.84 -73.59 -13.70
CA PHE A 999 -27.58 -73.16 -14.89
C PHE A 999 -26.65 -72.27 -15.72
N ASP A 1000 -26.46 -72.59 -17.00
CA ASP A 1000 -25.60 -71.86 -17.94
C ASP A 1000 -26.42 -71.61 -19.22
N TYR A 1001 -26.99 -70.41 -19.33
CA TYR A 1001 -27.91 -70.00 -20.39
C TYR A 1001 -27.23 -69.05 -21.37
N ASP A 1002 -27.14 -69.51 -22.60
CA ASP A 1002 -26.72 -68.75 -23.76
C ASP A 1002 -27.96 -68.08 -24.36
N VAL A 1003 -28.06 -66.76 -24.19
CA VAL A 1003 -29.24 -65.96 -24.56
C VAL A 1003 -29.34 -65.85 -26.08
N GLY A 1004 -28.20 -65.73 -26.76
CA GLY A 1004 -28.11 -65.67 -28.22
C GLY A 1004 -28.72 -66.90 -28.92
N THR A 1005 -28.44 -68.10 -28.42
CA THR A 1005 -28.96 -69.38 -28.97
C THR A 1005 -30.27 -69.85 -28.33
N GLY A 1006 -30.68 -69.28 -27.20
CA GLY A 1006 -31.85 -69.73 -26.44
C GLY A 1006 -31.64 -71.07 -25.72
N LEU A 1007 -30.41 -71.54 -25.55
CA LEU A 1007 -30.10 -72.85 -24.96
C LEU A 1007 -29.50 -72.72 -23.55
N ALA A 1008 -30.15 -73.34 -22.57
CA ALA A 1008 -29.65 -73.49 -21.21
C ALA A 1008 -29.13 -74.90 -20.95
N LYS A 1009 -27.88 -74.99 -20.46
CA LYS A 1009 -27.32 -76.20 -19.87
C LYS A 1009 -27.62 -76.18 -18.37
N VAL A 1010 -28.32 -77.22 -17.92
CA VAL A 1010 -28.72 -77.40 -16.53
C VAL A 1010 -27.96 -78.60 -15.97
N GLY A 1011 -27.32 -78.45 -14.81
CA GLY A 1011 -26.51 -79.48 -14.19
C GLY A 1011 -26.74 -79.60 -12.68
N ALA A 1012 -26.59 -80.81 -12.16
CA ALA A 1012 -26.48 -81.06 -10.73
C ALA A 1012 -25.03 -81.34 -10.35
N ALA A 1013 -24.68 -81.07 -9.09
CA ALA A 1013 -23.41 -81.47 -8.51
C ALA A 1013 -23.33 -82.99 -8.34
N ASP A 1014 -22.11 -83.52 -8.17
CA ASP A 1014 -21.89 -84.96 -8.00
C ASP A 1014 -22.74 -85.55 -6.86
N GLY A 1015 -23.61 -86.51 -7.21
CA GLY A 1015 -24.53 -87.16 -6.27
C GLY A 1015 -25.90 -86.48 -6.10
N ARG A 1016 -26.13 -85.30 -6.70
CA ARG A 1016 -27.44 -84.64 -6.80
C ARG A 1016 -28.14 -84.96 -8.13
N THR A 1017 -29.36 -84.48 -8.28
CA THR A 1017 -30.13 -84.56 -9.54
C THR A 1017 -30.89 -83.26 -9.77
N VAL A 1018 -30.85 -82.76 -11.00
CA VAL A 1018 -31.75 -81.70 -11.47
C VAL A 1018 -33.19 -82.19 -11.33
N SER A 1019 -34.09 -81.37 -10.80
CA SER A 1019 -35.51 -81.66 -10.68
C SER A 1019 -36.33 -80.67 -11.50
N ILE A 1020 -37.09 -81.16 -12.48
CA ILE A 1020 -37.89 -80.33 -13.40
C ILE A 1020 -39.37 -80.65 -13.23
N LEU A 1021 -40.18 -79.64 -12.92
CA LEU A 1021 -41.63 -79.70 -12.88
C LEU A 1021 -42.21 -78.92 -14.08
N THR A 1022 -42.95 -79.60 -14.94
CA THR A 1022 -43.63 -79.00 -16.11
C THR A 1022 -45.11 -78.81 -15.81
N GLU A 1023 -45.67 -77.67 -16.22
CA GLU A 1023 -47.11 -77.38 -16.13
C GLU A 1023 -47.95 -78.51 -16.76
N GLY A 1024 -49.01 -78.94 -16.07
CA GLY A 1024 -49.84 -80.08 -16.48
C GLY A 1024 -49.25 -81.47 -16.19
N SER A 1025 -47.97 -81.60 -15.83
CA SER A 1025 -47.38 -82.87 -15.37
C SER A 1025 -47.35 -82.95 -13.83
N PRO A 1026 -48.00 -83.95 -13.21
CA PRO A 1026 -47.99 -84.09 -11.75
C PRO A 1026 -46.68 -84.68 -11.20
N THR A 1027 -45.82 -85.23 -12.04
CA THR A 1027 -44.56 -85.88 -11.64
C THR A 1027 -43.34 -85.09 -12.14
N PRO A 1028 -42.40 -84.70 -11.24
CA PRO A 1028 -41.17 -84.05 -11.66
C PRO A 1028 -40.20 -85.05 -12.31
N VAL A 1029 -39.48 -84.59 -13.33
CA VAL A 1029 -38.43 -85.34 -14.02
C VAL A 1029 -37.10 -85.13 -13.30
N ARG A 1030 -36.30 -86.19 -13.16
CA ARG A 1030 -34.96 -86.13 -12.54
C ARG A 1030 -33.86 -86.57 -13.50
N ALA A 1031 -32.74 -85.84 -13.49
CA ALA A 1031 -31.60 -86.08 -14.38
C ALA A 1031 -30.27 -85.60 -13.76
N GLY A 1032 -29.13 -86.08 -14.26
CA GLY A 1032 -27.81 -85.54 -13.93
C GLY A 1032 -27.53 -84.21 -14.65
N SER A 1033 -27.86 -84.16 -15.95
CA SER A 1033 -27.79 -82.95 -16.77
C SER A 1033 -28.89 -82.92 -17.83
N VAL A 1034 -29.32 -81.70 -18.17
CA VAL A 1034 -30.39 -81.38 -19.13
C VAL A 1034 -29.94 -80.22 -20.02
N LEU A 1035 -30.21 -80.34 -21.32
CA LEU A 1035 -30.21 -79.20 -22.25
C LEU A 1035 -31.65 -78.74 -22.44
N TRP A 1036 -31.96 -77.50 -22.07
CA TRP A 1036 -33.28 -76.87 -22.18
C TRP A 1036 -33.21 -75.77 -23.25
N ASN A 1037 -33.98 -75.92 -24.33
CA ASN A 1037 -34.27 -74.81 -25.23
C ASN A 1037 -35.38 -73.98 -24.58
N MET A 1038 -35.05 -72.73 -24.23
CA MET A 1038 -35.88 -71.77 -23.48
C MET A 1038 -36.62 -70.76 -24.37
N ASP A 1039 -36.53 -70.88 -25.69
CA ASP A 1039 -37.40 -70.16 -26.63
C ASP A 1039 -38.87 -70.45 -26.28
N PRO A 1040 -39.72 -69.44 -25.95
CA PRO A 1040 -41.12 -69.64 -25.60
C PRO A 1040 -41.95 -70.39 -26.66
N ALA A 1041 -41.57 -70.28 -27.95
CA ALA A 1041 -42.25 -70.92 -29.07
C ALA A 1041 -41.91 -72.42 -29.21
N ILE A 1042 -40.69 -72.82 -28.82
CA ILE A 1042 -40.21 -74.20 -28.90
C ILE A 1042 -40.35 -74.91 -27.55
N ASP A 1043 -39.81 -74.33 -26.48
CA ASP A 1043 -39.74 -74.81 -25.10
C ASP A 1043 -39.53 -76.34 -25.00
N THR A 1044 -38.32 -76.85 -25.27
CA THR A 1044 -38.02 -78.31 -25.26
C THR A 1044 -36.88 -78.68 -24.32
N ILE A 1045 -36.92 -79.90 -23.79
CA ILE A 1045 -35.90 -80.46 -22.90
C ILE A 1045 -35.32 -81.73 -23.50
N THR A 1046 -34.00 -81.81 -23.58
CA THR A 1046 -33.22 -82.99 -23.92
C THR A 1046 -32.43 -83.44 -22.70
N ILE A 1047 -32.59 -84.70 -22.28
CA ILE A 1047 -31.95 -85.25 -21.09
C ILE A 1047 -30.70 -86.01 -21.53
N THR A 1048 -29.52 -85.55 -21.09
CA THR A 1048 -28.23 -86.13 -21.50
C THR A 1048 -27.79 -87.26 -20.58
N GLU A 1049 -28.22 -87.25 -19.31
CA GLU A 1049 -27.92 -88.30 -18.32
C GLU A 1049 -29.13 -88.61 -17.43
N ALA A 1050 -30.04 -89.46 -17.93
CA ALA A 1050 -31.23 -89.85 -17.18
C ALA A 1050 -30.88 -90.84 -16.04
N ARG A 1051 -31.19 -90.47 -14.79
CA ARG A 1051 -31.15 -91.38 -13.62
C ARG A 1051 -32.52 -91.46 -12.96
N GLY A 1052 -33.20 -92.59 -13.16
CA GLY A 1052 -34.43 -92.92 -12.44
C GLY A 1052 -35.73 -92.59 -13.17
N GLY A 1053 -35.94 -93.17 -14.37
CA GLY A 1053 -37.29 -93.42 -14.87
C GLY A 1053 -37.83 -94.72 -14.25
N ALA A 1054 -39.02 -94.68 -13.65
CA ALA A 1054 -39.65 -95.90 -13.14
C ALA A 1054 -40.03 -96.83 -14.30
N ILE A 1055 -39.46 -98.03 -14.31
CA ILE A 1055 -40.01 -99.14 -15.10
C ILE A 1055 -41.39 -99.46 -14.53
N ASN A 1056 -42.43 -99.35 -15.34
CA ASN A 1056 -43.69 -100.04 -15.13
C ASN A 1056 -43.88 -101.04 -16.28
N PRO A 1057 -44.48 -102.22 -16.02
CA PRO A 1057 -44.39 -103.40 -16.88
C PRO A 1057 -45.19 -103.30 -18.19
#